data_AF-A0ABC8X2D8-F1
#
_entry.id   AF-A0ABC8X2D8-F1
#
_cell.length_a   1.000
_cell.length_b   1.000
_cell.length_c   1.000
_cell.angle_alpha   90.00
_cell.angle_beta   90.00
_cell.angle_gamma   90.00
#
_symmetry.space_group_name_H-M   'P 1'
#
loop_
_entity.id
_entity.type
_entity.pdbx_description
1 polymer ?
#
loop_
_entity_poly.entity_id
_entity_poly.type
_entity_poly.pdbx_seq_one_letter_code
_entity_poly.pdbx_strand_id
1 'polypeptide(L)'
;MQSSRSLPVTAAGAHRRRQPPAPSAPAYLAATLTLLVLAAIAYSRAAFPRFPHPPATRRCRPDAEGSWSAGVFLGDSPFSLKPIEHWGISSGGGAAWPVANPVATCADVAGAGFPSSFVANPFLFIQGDAIYMFFETKDPVTSQGDIAAAISKDAGATWQQLGVVLDEEWHLSYPYVFSYENKTYMMPESSKKGNLRLYYAVDFPRKWTLEKVLLERPLVDSVIINFQGPYWLLGSDISSYGSKQRGLCIWYSSSPLGPWNPHKQNPVRNNKDNKPSARNGGRPFIYNGSLYRIGKDCDVGGGCIIQVFKVEVLTANRYKEVVVPFVLDESLKGRNAWNGARSHHLDIQQLQLGQLWIGVTDGDRVPSGDSVHRLTIGYMFYGVDSVLVLLLGVLIGAIKFILPLRWYLPHTEKRSDTFNIAKQVFLCHKLSSLICNVNKLGSLIGGRINYRAWKGRVYIAVIILILTVLTCFGTHYIFGGNGAEEPYPVKGTYSQFTLLTMTYDARNWSLKMFVEHYSKCASVREIVVVWNKGQPPSQGELKSMVPVRIRVENKNTLNNRFNIDKEIKTRAVMELDDDIMMTCDDLERGFKIWREHPDRIVGYYPRLAEGRPLKYRNERYARQQGGYNIILTGAAFMDHELAFKRYWSKEAEIGRKIVDSFFNCEDILLNFLFANVSSRSTVEYVKPAWAIDMSKFSGVAISGNTKAHYHIRSKCLSIFSGIYGNLTSKRFFNSRGDGWDV
;
A
#
# COMPACT_ATOMS: atom_id res chain seq x y z
N MET A 1 59.17 56.51 67.18
CA MET A 1 58.81 57.76 66.47
C MET A 1 57.70 57.45 65.47
N GLN A 2 56.66 58.30 65.46
CA GLN A 2 55.51 58.35 64.52
C GLN A 2 54.35 57.33 64.65
N SER A 3 53.45 57.68 65.58
CA SER A 3 52.03 58.03 65.37
C SER A 3 51.15 57.20 64.43
N SER A 4 50.21 56.52 65.06
CA SER A 4 48.97 55.92 64.57
C SER A 4 47.98 56.94 63.97
N ARG A 5 47.22 56.50 62.93
CA ARG A 5 45.92 57.07 62.54
C ARG A 5 44.94 55.93 62.28
N SER A 6 43.87 55.92 63.06
CA SER A 6 42.66 55.13 62.94
C SER A 6 41.61 55.91 62.14
N LEU A 7 40.86 55.23 61.26
CA LEU A 7 39.55 55.64 60.72
C LEU A 7 38.75 54.38 60.31
N PRO A 8 37.40 54.40 60.34
CA PRO A 8 36.58 53.20 60.49
C PRO A 8 35.99 52.64 59.18
N VAL A 9 35.71 51.34 59.22
CA VAL A 9 35.03 50.55 58.19
C VAL A 9 33.53 50.86 58.18
N THR A 10 33.01 51.28 57.03
CA THR A 10 31.57 51.30 56.73
C THR A 10 31.21 50.06 55.90
N ALA A 11 30.19 49.33 56.37
CA ALA A 11 29.70 48.10 55.77
C ALA A 11 28.93 48.38 54.48
N ALA A 12 29.41 47.87 53.35
CA ALA A 12 28.67 47.80 52.10
C ALA A 12 27.91 46.47 52.00
N GLY A 13 26.58 46.54 52.05
CA GLY A 13 25.69 45.41 51.83
C GLY A 13 25.78 44.88 50.40
N ALA A 14 26.21 43.63 50.24
CA ALA A 14 26.21 42.93 48.97
C ALA A 14 24.78 42.52 48.58
N HIS A 15 24.20 43.21 47.60
CA HIS A 15 23.02 42.74 46.87
C HIS A 15 23.33 41.42 46.14
N ARG A 16 22.96 40.28 46.74
CA ARG A 16 22.82 39.00 46.02
C ARG A 16 21.75 39.19 44.93
N ARG A 17 22.15 39.21 43.65
CA ARG A 17 21.22 39.00 42.53
C ARG A 17 20.48 37.68 42.76
N ARG A 18 19.21 37.74 43.17
CA ARG A 18 18.33 36.57 43.26
C ARG A 18 18.22 35.97 41.85
N GLN A 19 18.72 34.74 41.69
CA GLN A 19 18.54 33.98 40.47
C GLN A 19 17.03 33.69 40.30
N PRO A 20 16.44 33.85 39.09
CA PRO A 20 15.08 33.41 38.86
C PRO A 20 14.97 31.90 39.12
N PRO A 21 13.89 31.43 39.76
CA PRO A 21 13.74 30.03 40.16
C PRO A 21 13.76 29.10 38.94
N ALA A 22 14.19 27.86 39.16
CA ALA A 22 14.05 26.80 38.15
C ALA A 22 12.56 26.67 37.75
N PRO A 23 12.25 26.37 36.48
CA PRO A 23 10.87 26.14 36.07
C PRO A 23 10.26 25.05 36.95
N SER A 24 9.01 25.25 37.37
CA SER A 24 8.29 24.24 38.15
C SER A 24 8.13 22.97 37.31
N ALA A 25 8.16 21.79 37.94
CA ALA A 25 7.94 20.52 37.24
C ALA A 25 6.70 20.53 36.33
N PRO A 26 5.54 21.10 36.76
CA PRO A 26 4.37 21.20 35.89
C PRO A 26 4.61 22.10 34.66
N ALA A 27 5.30 23.24 34.82
CA ALA A 27 5.59 24.14 33.71
C ALA A 27 6.57 23.53 32.71
N TYR A 28 7.59 22.81 33.19
CA TYR A 28 8.53 22.06 32.35
C TYR A 28 7.79 20.98 31.55
N LEU A 29 7.02 20.12 32.21
CA LEU A 29 6.29 19.03 31.57
C LEU A 29 5.25 19.55 30.57
N ALA A 30 4.54 20.64 30.90
CA ALA A 30 3.59 21.25 29.98
C ALA A 30 4.27 21.82 28.73
N ALA A 31 5.42 22.49 28.90
CA ALA A 31 6.17 23.07 27.78
C ALA A 31 6.76 21.98 26.87
N THR A 32 7.35 20.93 27.42
CA THR A 32 7.90 19.82 26.63
C THR A 32 6.81 19.02 25.93
N LEU A 33 5.69 18.73 26.62
CA LEU A 33 4.54 18.07 26.00
C LEU A 33 3.97 18.89 24.85
N THR A 34 3.82 20.21 25.04
CA THR A 34 3.32 21.11 23.98
C THR A 34 4.26 21.07 22.76
N LEU A 35 5.57 21.13 22.98
CA LEU A 35 6.56 21.04 21.90
C LEU A 35 6.44 19.71 21.13
N LEU A 36 6.37 18.58 21.84
CA LEU A 36 6.30 17.26 21.20
C LEU A 36 4.96 17.05 20.49
N VAL A 37 3.84 17.53 21.05
CA VAL A 37 2.53 17.49 20.38
C VAL A 37 2.55 18.34 19.11
N LEU A 38 3.12 19.55 19.16
CA LEU A 38 3.27 20.39 17.96
C LEU A 38 4.18 19.73 16.92
N ALA A 39 5.27 19.09 17.34
CA ALA A 39 6.15 18.34 16.44
C ALA A 39 5.42 17.16 15.79
N ALA A 40 4.67 16.37 16.57
CA ALA A 40 3.86 15.26 16.07
C ALA A 40 2.78 15.74 15.08
N ILE A 41 2.08 16.84 15.39
CA ILE A 41 1.07 17.43 14.49
C ILE A 41 1.72 17.95 13.21
N ALA A 42 2.83 18.67 13.32
CA ALA A 42 3.55 19.21 12.17
C ALA A 42 4.08 18.08 11.27
N TYR A 43 4.69 17.05 11.87
CA TYR A 43 5.14 15.85 11.17
C TYR A 43 3.98 15.11 10.52
N SER A 44 2.90 14.84 11.25
CA SER A 44 1.71 14.16 10.71
C SER A 44 1.10 14.92 9.54
N ARG A 45 1.00 16.25 9.61
CA ARG A 45 0.48 17.07 8.50
C ARG A 45 1.41 17.08 7.28
N ALA A 46 2.72 17.04 7.50
CA ALA A 46 3.71 17.05 6.43
C ALA A 46 3.88 15.68 5.76
N ALA A 47 3.92 14.61 6.55
CA ALA A 47 4.14 13.24 6.09
C ALA A 47 2.85 12.55 5.64
N PHE A 48 1.71 12.88 6.25
CA PHE A 48 0.41 12.26 5.99
C PHE A 48 -0.68 13.32 5.72
N PRO A 49 -0.53 14.11 4.64
CA PRO A 49 -1.51 15.11 4.26
C PRO A 49 -2.87 14.45 4.03
N ARG A 50 -3.89 14.89 4.77
CA ARG A 50 -5.24 14.33 4.70
C ARG A 50 -5.97 14.85 3.47
N PHE A 51 -5.92 14.10 2.39
CA PHE A 51 -6.93 14.21 1.35
C PHE A 51 -8.13 13.34 1.71
N PRO A 52 -9.37 13.81 1.48
CA PRO A 52 -10.54 12.96 1.69
C PRO A 52 -10.43 11.73 0.78
N HIS A 53 -10.34 10.55 1.39
CA HIS A 53 -10.47 9.31 0.62
C HIS A 53 -11.90 9.22 0.05
N PRO A 54 -12.08 8.66 -1.16
CA PRO A 54 -13.40 8.46 -1.74
C PRO A 54 -14.34 7.69 -0.79
N PRO A 55 -15.66 7.97 -0.77
CA PRO A 55 -16.62 7.40 0.20
C PRO A 55 -16.80 5.87 0.23
N ALA A 56 -16.04 5.08 -0.54
CA ALA A 56 -16.10 3.62 -0.57
C ALA A 56 -15.41 2.94 0.65
N THR A 57 -14.65 3.68 1.46
CA THR A 57 -13.76 3.13 2.51
C THR A 57 -14.35 3.08 3.92
N ARG A 58 -15.64 3.40 4.14
CA ARG A 58 -16.23 3.27 5.49
C ARG A 58 -16.60 1.83 5.87
N ARG A 59 -16.83 0.98 4.86
CA ARG A 59 -17.35 -0.40 4.99
C ARG A 59 -16.35 -1.50 4.61
N CYS A 60 -15.30 -1.19 3.83
CA CYS A 60 -14.09 -2.01 3.87
C CYS A 60 -13.18 -1.53 5.00
N ARG A 61 -12.91 -2.39 5.98
CA ARG A 61 -12.05 -2.06 7.12
C ARG A 61 -10.93 -3.09 7.25
N PRO A 62 -9.66 -2.67 7.14
CA PRO A 62 -8.54 -3.57 7.40
C PRO A 62 -8.65 -4.16 8.80
N ASP A 63 -8.42 -5.46 8.93
CA ASP A 63 -8.27 -6.13 10.21
C ASP A 63 -6.79 -6.50 10.46
N ALA A 64 -6.51 -7.23 11.54
CA ALA A 64 -5.15 -7.67 11.86
C ALA A 64 -4.72 -8.93 11.09
N GLU A 65 -5.55 -9.49 10.21
CA GLU A 65 -5.25 -10.72 9.46
C GLU A 65 -4.68 -10.45 8.08
N GLY A 66 -4.82 -9.23 7.58
CA GLY A 66 -4.16 -8.73 6.38
C GLY A 66 -5.11 -7.94 5.48
N SER A 67 -4.70 -7.76 4.22
CA SER A 67 -5.52 -7.11 3.18
C SER A 67 -5.63 -8.06 1.99
N TRP A 68 -6.33 -9.19 2.21
CA TRP A 68 -6.51 -10.19 1.18
C TRP A 68 -7.39 -9.66 0.05
N SER A 69 -6.95 -9.94 -1.17
CA SER A 69 -7.62 -9.63 -2.42
C SER A 69 -7.40 -10.77 -3.41
N ALA A 70 -8.14 -10.79 -4.51
CA ALA A 70 -8.01 -11.82 -5.55
C ALA A 70 -7.52 -11.22 -6.86
N GLY A 71 -6.63 -11.95 -7.54
CA GLY A 71 -6.07 -11.59 -8.84
C GLY A 71 -6.23 -12.70 -9.86
N VAL A 72 -6.39 -12.31 -11.13
CA VAL A 72 -6.59 -13.20 -12.28
C VAL A 72 -5.33 -13.31 -13.12
N PHE A 73 -5.10 -14.51 -13.62
CA PHE A 73 -3.99 -14.89 -14.47
C PHE A 73 -4.53 -15.65 -15.69
N LEU A 74 -3.90 -15.45 -16.84
CA LEU A 74 -4.26 -16.10 -18.10
C LEU A 74 -3.02 -16.69 -18.76
N GLY A 75 -3.14 -17.82 -19.44
CA GLY A 75 -2.01 -18.53 -20.04
C GLY A 75 -2.44 -19.61 -21.02
N ASP A 76 -1.57 -19.99 -21.94
CA ASP A 76 -1.81 -21.09 -22.89
C ASP A 76 -1.78 -22.48 -22.20
N SER A 77 -1.24 -22.55 -20.98
CA SER A 77 -1.16 -23.74 -20.15
C SER A 77 -1.28 -23.35 -18.68
N PRO A 78 -1.60 -24.29 -17.77
CA PRO A 78 -1.62 -24.01 -16.34
C PRO A 78 -0.23 -23.62 -15.80
N PHE A 79 0.86 -23.95 -16.49
CA PHE A 79 2.25 -23.66 -16.10
C PHE A 79 2.81 -22.38 -16.74
N SER A 80 2.05 -21.69 -17.60
CA SER A 80 2.46 -20.46 -18.31
C SER A 80 1.52 -19.29 -18.03
N LEU A 81 0.84 -19.32 -16.89
CA LEU A 81 -0.06 -18.28 -16.44
C LEU A 81 0.69 -16.97 -16.18
N LYS A 82 0.17 -15.87 -16.74
CA LYS A 82 0.67 -14.51 -16.53
C LYS A 82 -0.44 -13.61 -15.98
N PRO A 83 -0.09 -12.57 -15.18
CA PRO A 83 -1.06 -11.61 -14.68
C PRO A 83 -1.91 -10.99 -15.80
N ILE A 84 -3.17 -10.68 -15.51
CA ILE A 84 -4.12 -10.16 -16.50
C ILE A 84 -3.62 -8.90 -17.24
N GLU A 85 -2.82 -8.05 -16.59
CA GLU A 85 -2.22 -6.86 -17.20
C GLU A 85 -1.26 -7.17 -18.37
N HIS A 86 -0.75 -8.40 -18.49
CA HIS A 86 0.07 -8.82 -19.64
C HIS A 86 -0.74 -8.99 -20.93
N TRP A 87 -2.05 -9.23 -20.80
CA TRP A 87 -2.93 -9.56 -21.92
C TRP A 87 -3.55 -8.33 -22.60
N GLY A 88 -3.30 -7.12 -22.06
CA GLY A 88 -3.77 -5.87 -22.67
C GLY A 88 -5.29 -5.73 -22.70
N ILE A 89 -6.02 -6.49 -21.87
CA ILE A 89 -7.49 -6.47 -21.84
C ILE A 89 -7.97 -5.15 -21.22
N SER A 90 -9.06 -4.61 -21.77
CA SER A 90 -9.67 -3.37 -21.29
C SER A 90 -11.17 -3.49 -21.09
N SER A 91 -11.66 -2.74 -20.11
CA SER A 91 -13.07 -2.58 -19.83
C SER A 91 -13.61 -1.28 -20.43
N GLY A 92 -14.67 -1.39 -21.23
CA GLY A 92 -15.28 -0.26 -21.97
C GLY A 92 -15.92 0.83 -21.08
N GLY A 93 -15.96 0.63 -19.76
CA GLY A 93 -16.70 1.49 -18.82
C GLY A 93 -15.95 2.70 -18.24
N GLY A 94 -14.64 2.88 -18.46
CA GLY A 94 -13.90 4.01 -17.86
C GLY A 94 -12.38 3.87 -17.78
N ALA A 95 -11.73 3.49 -18.89
CA ALA A 95 -10.28 3.54 -19.09
C ALA A 95 -9.39 2.77 -18.10
N ALA A 96 -9.81 1.56 -17.67
CA ALA A 96 -8.82 0.58 -17.20
C ALA A 96 -8.13 -0.01 -18.43
N TRP A 97 -6.94 0.50 -18.77
CA TRP A 97 -6.15 -0.06 -19.86
C TRP A 97 -4.64 -0.02 -19.54
N PRO A 98 -4.02 -1.20 -19.32
CA PRO A 98 -4.65 -2.51 -19.15
C PRO A 98 -5.37 -2.61 -17.79
N VAL A 99 -6.34 -3.51 -17.67
CA VAL A 99 -6.79 -3.98 -16.33
C VAL A 99 -5.60 -4.61 -15.62
N ALA A 100 -5.46 -4.35 -14.32
CA ALA A 100 -4.40 -4.91 -13.49
C ALA A 100 -4.95 -5.55 -12.23
N ASN A 101 -4.22 -6.54 -11.70
CA ASN A 101 -4.53 -7.13 -10.41
C ASN A 101 -4.30 -6.16 -9.24
N PRO A 102 -5.04 -6.31 -8.12
CA PRO A 102 -6.10 -7.29 -7.89
C PRO A 102 -7.40 -6.93 -8.63
N VAL A 103 -8.25 -7.91 -8.93
CA VAL A 103 -9.54 -7.70 -9.62
C VAL A 103 -10.76 -7.76 -8.68
N ALA A 104 -10.57 -8.25 -7.44
CA ALA A 104 -11.60 -8.23 -6.42
C ALA A 104 -10.98 -7.95 -5.04
N THR A 105 -11.63 -7.07 -4.29
CA THR A 105 -11.22 -6.59 -2.97
C THR A 105 -12.41 -6.48 -2.02
N CYS A 106 -12.15 -6.28 -0.72
CA CYS A 106 -13.17 -5.96 0.27
C CYS A 106 -14.01 -4.72 -0.11
N ALA A 107 -13.44 -3.76 -0.84
CA ALA A 107 -14.12 -2.54 -1.24
C ALA A 107 -15.24 -2.82 -2.24
N ASP A 108 -15.07 -3.85 -3.08
CA ASP A 108 -16.08 -4.26 -4.05
C ASP A 108 -17.28 -4.91 -3.34
N VAL A 109 -17.02 -5.80 -2.38
CA VAL A 109 -18.05 -6.42 -1.52
C VAL A 109 -18.80 -5.36 -0.72
N ALA A 110 -18.08 -4.41 -0.12
CA ALA A 110 -18.63 -3.25 0.57
C ALA A 110 -19.49 -2.36 -0.33
N GLY A 111 -19.07 -2.17 -1.58
CA GLY A 111 -19.82 -1.44 -2.61
C GLY A 111 -21.15 -2.12 -2.97
N ALA A 112 -21.21 -3.46 -2.87
CA ALA A 112 -22.43 -4.25 -3.05
C ALA A 112 -23.37 -4.21 -1.83
N GLY A 113 -22.97 -3.56 -0.73
CA GLY A 113 -23.80 -3.35 0.45
C GLY A 113 -23.40 -4.16 1.68
N PHE A 114 -22.41 -5.06 1.57
CA PHE A 114 -22.01 -5.99 2.63
C PHE A 114 -20.67 -5.58 3.26
N PRO A 115 -20.60 -5.33 4.59
CA PRO A 115 -19.33 -5.06 5.27
C PRO A 115 -18.30 -6.18 5.02
N SER A 116 -17.04 -5.81 4.78
CA SER A 116 -15.98 -6.79 4.49
C SER A 116 -14.62 -6.29 4.99
N SER A 117 -13.79 -7.15 5.56
CA SER A 117 -12.38 -6.84 5.84
C SER A 117 -11.43 -7.36 4.74
N PHE A 118 -11.77 -8.44 4.05
CA PHE A 118 -10.92 -9.05 3.03
C PHE A 118 -11.68 -9.92 2.03
N VAL A 119 -11.00 -10.32 0.95
CA VAL A 119 -11.42 -11.36 -0.02
C VAL A 119 -10.34 -12.44 -0.12
N ALA A 120 -10.67 -13.71 0.17
CA ALA A 120 -9.72 -14.82 0.18
C ALA A 120 -10.30 -16.12 -0.39
N ASN A 121 -9.45 -17.13 -0.62
CA ASN A 121 -9.85 -18.45 -1.10
C ASN A 121 -10.76 -18.45 -2.36
N PRO A 122 -10.40 -17.74 -3.45
CA PRO A 122 -11.25 -17.65 -4.64
C PRO A 122 -11.30 -18.96 -5.43
N PHE A 123 -12.51 -19.44 -5.70
CA PHE A 123 -12.82 -20.54 -6.62
C PHE A 123 -13.60 -20.05 -7.82
N LEU A 124 -13.18 -20.46 -9.01
CA LEU A 124 -13.88 -20.21 -10.25
C LEU A 124 -14.98 -21.26 -10.49
N PHE A 125 -15.98 -20.87 -11.26
CA PHE A 125 -16.94 -21.78 -11.87
C PHE A 125 -17.32 -21.22 -13.24
N ILE A 126 -17.00 -21.95 -14.30
CA ILE A 126 -17.21 -21.52 -15.68
C ILE A 126 -18.54 -22.12 -16.19
N GLN A 127 -19.44 -21.26 -16.66
CA GLN A 127 -20.72 -21.67 -17.23
C GLN A 127 -21.02 -20.86 -18.49
N GLY A 128 -20.86 -21.50 -19.66
CA GLY A 128 -20.91 -20.81 -20.95
C GLY A 128 -19.81 -19.74 -21.03
N ASP A 129 -20.19 -18.52 -21.42
CA ASP A 129 -19.27 -17.38 -21.53
C ASP A 129 -19.07 -16.64 -20.19
N ALA A 130 -19.79 -17.05 -19.14
CA ALA A 130 -19.70 -16.42 -17.83
C ALA A 130 -18.72 -17.16 -16.91
N ILE A 131 -17.92 -16.36 -16.20
CA ILE A 131 -17.00 -16.85 -15.18
C ILE A 131 -17.52 -16.35 -13.84
N TYR A 132 -17.88 -17.26 -12.95
CA TYR A 132 -18.24 -16.95 -11.57
C TYR A 132 -17.01 -17.13 -10.69
N MET A 133 -16.83 -16.27 -9.70
CA MET A 133 -15.82 -16.40 -8.65
C MET A 133 -16.55 -16.42 -7.31
N PHE A 134 -16.40 -17.51 -6.56
CA PHE A 134 -16.86 -17.65 -5.19
C PHE A 134 -15.67 -17.48 -4.27
N PHE A 135 -15.81 -16.71 -3.20
CA PHE A 135 -14.70 -16.40 -2.31
C PHE A 135 -15.20 -16.18 -0.89
N GLU A 136 -14.29 -16.34 0.07
CA GLU A 136 -14.50 -15.98 1.46
C GLU A 136 -14.44 -14.45 1.60
N THR A 137 -15.41 -13.89 2.31
CA THR A 137 -15.40 -12.52 2.81
C THR A 137 -15.65 -12.54 4.30
N LYS A 138 -15.00 -11.65 5.04
CA LYS A 138 -15.14 -11.60 6.50
C LYS A 138 -15.81 -10.33 6.98
N ASP A 139 -16.80 -10.47 7.85
CA ASP A 139 -17.45 -9.33 8.49
C ASP A 139 -16.49 -8.67 9.51
N PRO A 140 -16.24 -7.36 9.39
CA PRO A 140 -15.27 -6.64 10.22
C PRO A 140 -15.71 -6.45 11.68
N VAL A 141 -16.97 -6.72 12.01
CA VAL A 141 -17.55 -6.58 13.37
C VAL A 141 -17.58 -7.93 14.07
N THR A 142 -18.14 -8.96 13.44
CA THR A 142 -18.29 -10.29 14.05
C THR A 142 -17.04 -11.16 13.89
N SER A 143 -16.14 -10.80 12.94
CA SER A 143 -15.01 -11.62 12.51
C SER A 143 -15.41 -12.99 11.95
N GLN A 144 -16.67 -13.14 11.53
CA GLN A 144 -17.16 -14.33 10.85
C GLN A 144 -16.85 -14.25 9.34
N GLY A 145 -16.44 -15.38 8.76
CA GLY A 145 -16.26 -15.55 7.33
C GLY A 145 -17.53 -16.14 6.71
N ASP A 146 -17.96 -15.56 5.59
CA ASP A 146 -19.11 -15.95 4.80
C ASP A 146 -18.67 -16.13 3.33
N ILE A 147 -19.53 -16.74 2.51
CA ILE A 147 -19.23 -16.92 1.08
C ILE A 147 -19.93 -15.86 0.25
N ALA A 148 -19.14 -15.09 -0.50
CA ALA A 148 -19.63 -14.14 -1.50
C ALA A 148 -19.31 -14.61 -2.92
N ALA A 149 -19.98 -13.99 -3.90
CA ALA A 149 -19.76 -14.30 -5.31
C ALA A 149 -19.68 -13.05 -6.19
N ALA A 150 -18.95 -13.17 -7.29
CA ALA A 150 -18.90 -12.19 -8.37
C ALA A 150 -18.95 -12.89 -9.75
N ILE A 151 -19.37 -12.16 -10.79
CA ILE A 151 -19.45 -12.66 -12.16
C ILE A 151 -18.66 -11.76 -13.12
N SER A 152 -17.89 -12.38 -14.00
CA SER A 152 -17.25 -11.76 -15.15
C SER A 152 -17.81 -12.29 -16.46
N LYS A 153 -17.93 -11.41 -17.45
CA LYS A 153 -18.39 -11.70 -18.82
C LYS A 153 -17.39 -11.24 -19.89
N ASP A 154 -16.18 -10.88 -19.46
CA ASP A 154 -15.13 -10.26 -20.27
C ASP A 154 -13.77 -10.88 -19.95
N ALA A 155 -13.74 -12.22 -19.88
CA ALA A 155 -12.54 -13.02 -19.62
C ALA A 155 -11.80 -12.67 -18.30
N GLY A 156 -12.55 -12.29 -17.27
CA GLY A 156 -12.00 -11.98 -15.94
C GLY A 156 -11.52 -10.54 -15.76
N ALA A 157 -11.76 -9.66 -16.74
CA ALA A 157 -11.30 -8.26 -16.68
C ALA A 157 -12.17 -7.37 -15.78
N THR A 158 -13.48 -7.61 -15.72
CA THR A 158 -14.38 -6.93 -14.78
C THR A 158 -15.26 -7.93 -14.04
N TRP A 159 -15.59 -7.56 -12.79
CA TRP A 159 -16.32 -8.42 -11.87
C TRP A 159 -17.50 -7.67 -11.28
N GLN A 160 -18.70 -8.09 -11.66
CA GLN A 160 -19.93 -7.63 -11.04
C GLN A 160 -20.17 -8.42 -9.76
N GLN A 161 -20.22 -7.71 -8.63
CA GLN A 161 -20.48 -8.29 -7.33
C GLN A 161 -21.93 -8.77 -7.20
N LEU A 162 -22.12 -9.96 -6.65
CA LEU A 162 -23.43 -10.59 -6.39
C LEU A 162 -23.80 -10.60 -4.91
N GLY A 163 -22.88 -10.21 -4.02
CA GLY A 163 -23.07 -10.17 -2.57
C GLY A 163 -22.74 -11.50 -1.89
N VAL A 164 -23.10 -11.59 -0.60
CA VAL A 164 -23.04 -12.84 0.17
C VAL A 164 -24.09 -13.81 -0.35
N VAL A 165 -23.67 -15.02 -0.72
CA VAL A 165 -24.52 -16.08 -1.30
C VAL A 165 -24.73 -17.26 -0.35
N LEU A 166 -23.87 -17.42 0.65
CA LEU A 166 -24.05 -18.40 1.72
C LEU A 166 -23.53 -17.82 3.04
N ASP A 167 -24.42 -17.79 4.03
CA ASP A 167 -24.21 -17.30 5.38
C ASP A 167 -24.81 -18.34 6.35
N GLU A 168 -24.08 -18.64 7.42
CA GLU A 168 -24.43 -19.62 8.45
C GLU A 168 -24.04 -19.05 9.82
N GLU A 169 -24.47 -19.66 10.92
CA GLU A 169 -24.13 -19.18 12.27
C GLU A 169 -22.64 -19.40 12.67
N TRP A 170 -21.83 -19.94 11.76
CA TRP A 170 -20.42 -20.22 11.97
C TRP A 170 -19.59 -19.78 10.76
N HIS A 171 -18.28 -19.66 10.98
CA HIS A 171 -17.33 -19.26 9.96
C HIS A 171 -17.26 -20.28 8.81
N LEU A 172 -17.43 -19.79 7.58
CA LEU A 172 -17.29 -20.49 6.32
C LEU A 172 -16.09 -19.93 5.55
N SER A 173 -15.38 -20.82 4.84
CA SER A 173 -14.29 -20.45 3.94
C SER A 173 -14.16 -21.48 2.82
N TYR A 174 -13.17 -21.33 1.93
CA TYR A 174 -12.81 -22.33 0.93
C TYR A 174 -14.00 -22.89 0.11
N PRO A 175 -14.76 -22.03 -0.63
CA PRO A 175 -16.01 -22.42 -1.28
C PRO A 175 -15.79 -23.27 -2.55
N TYR A 176 -15.48 -24.56 -2.39
CA TYR A 176 -15.24 -25.44 -3.53
C TYR A 176 -16.52 -25.70 -4.34
N VAL A 177 -16.61 -25.18 -5.57
CA VAL A 177 -17.80 -25.33 -6.44
C VAL A 177 -17.54 -26.33 -7.58
N PHE A 178 -18.52 -27.18 -7.88
CA PHE A 178 -18.46 -28.12 -9.00
C PHE A 178 -19.85 -28.50 -9.52
N SER A 179 -19.92 -29.03 -10.75
CA SER A 179 -21.15 -29.54 -11.35
C SER A 179 -21.20 -31.07 -11.30
N TYR A 180 -22.36 -31.64 -11.00
CA TYR A 180 -22.62 -33.08 -11.08
C TYR A 180 -24.10 -33.33 -11.41
N GLU A 181 -24.37 -34.18 -12.41
CA GLU A 181 -25.74 -34.52 -12.87
C GLU A 181 -26.64 -33.27 -13.10
N ASN A 182 -26.13 -32.29 -13.84
CA ASN A 182 -26.80 -31.00 -14.15
C ASN A 182 -27.17 -30.13 -12.93
N LYS A 183 -26.66 -30.46 -11.74
CA LYS A 183 -26.76 -29.62 -10.54
C LYS A 183 -25.41 -29.00 -10.22
N THR A 184 -25.44 -27.81 -9.66
CA THR A 184 -24.24 -27.13 -9.14
C THR A 184 -24.20 -27.26 -7.63
N TYR A 185 -23.05 -27.72 -7.12
CA TYR A 185 -22.81 -27.93 -5.70
C TYR A 185 -21.68 -27.04 -5.20
N MET A 186 -21.78 -26.65 -3.92
CA MET A 186 -20.75 -25.93 -3.18
C MET A 186 -20.40 -26.72 -1.91
N MET A 187 -19.12 -26.92 -1.68
CA MET A 187 -18.57 -27.62 -0.51
C MET A 187 -17.62 -26.65 0.21
N PRO A 188 -18.16 -25.73 1.05
CA PRO A 188 -17.33 -24.83 1.83
C PRO A 188 -16.63 -25.58 2.97
N GLU A 189 -15.55 -25.02 3.48
CA GLU A 189 -15.00 -25.43 4.77
C GLU A 189 -15.98 -25.06 5.89
N SER A 190 -16.41 -26.08 6.64
CA SER A 190 -17.31 -25.95 7.79
C SER A 190 -16.72 -26.60 9.05
N SER A 191 -15.39 -26.57 9.19
CA SER A 191 -14.63 -27.25 10.24
C SER A 191 -15.08 -26.85 11.66
N LYS A 192 -15.46 -25.58 11.88
CA LYS A 192 -16.02 -25.07 13.14
C LYS A 192 -17.32 -25.76 13.55
N LYS A 193 -18.10 -26.26 12.59
CA LYS A 193 -19.33 -27.02 12.85
C LYS A 193 -19.07 -28.50 13.16
N GLY A 194 -17.87 -29.01 12.85
CA GLY A 194 -17.44 -30.37 13.14
C GLY A 194 -17.68 -31.38 12.03
N ASN A 195 -18.26 -30.98 10.89
CA ASN A 195 -18.53 -31.86 9.75
C ASN A 195 -18.34 -31.19 8.40
N LEU A 196 -18.16 -31.99 7.33
CA LEU A 196 -18.02 -31.53 5.96
C LEU A 196 -19.38 -31.54 5.27
N ARG A 197 -19.84 -30.36 4.84
CA ARG A 197 -21.18 -30.14 4.28
C ARG A 197 -21.14 -29.87 2.78
N LEU A 198 -22.15 -30.37 2.09
CA LEU A 198 -22.39 -30.12 0.68
C LEU A 198 -23.73 -29.39 0.51
N TYR A 199 -23.69 -28.28 -0.21
CA TYR A 199 -24.85 -27.48 -0.56
C TYR A 199 -25.10 -27.60 -2.06
N TYR A 200 -26.36 -27.49 -2.49
CA TYR A 200 -26.70 -27.37 -3.91
C TYR A 200 -27.39 -26.02 -4.18
N ALA A 201 -27.21 -25.50 -5.39
CA ALA A 201 -27.83 -24.26 -5.81
C ALA A 201 -29.30 -24.50 -6.20
N VAL A 202 -30.22 -23.87 -5.46
CA VAL A 202 -31.66 -23.84 -5.81
C VAL A 202 -31.93 -22.74 -6.84
N ASP A 203 -31.21 -21.63 -6.72
CA ASP A 203 -31.26 -20.48 -7.62
C ASP A 203 -29.83 -19.98 -7.83
N PHE A 204 -29.15 -20.56 -8.83
CA PHE A 204 -27.74 -20.30 -9.07
C PHE A 204 -27.51 -18.87 -9.58
N PRO A 205 -26.49 -18.13 -9.09
CA PRO A 205 -25.51 -18.50 -8.06
C PRO A 205 -25.86 -18.02 -6.63
N ARG A 206 -27.08 -17.53 -6.39
CA ARG A 206 -27.41 -16.72 -5.21
C ARG A 206 -28.01 -17.48 -4.04
N LYS A 207 -28.71 -18.59 -4.26
CA LYS A 207 -29.37 -19.35 -3.19
C LYS A 207 -28.90 -20.79 -3.18
N TRP A 208 -28.45 -21.20 -2.00
CA TRP A 208 -27.92 -22.52 -1.73
C TRP A 208 -28.68 -23.15 -0.58
N THR A 209 -28.83 -24.47 -0.59
CA THR A 209 -29.42 -25.21 0.52
C THR A 209 -28.60 -26.46 0.80
N LEU A 210 -28.59 -26.90 2.05
CA LEU A 210 -27.83 -28.07 2.48
C LEU A 210 -28.39 -29.31 1.81
N GLU A 211 -27.58 -29.98 0.99
CA GLU A 211 -27.92 -31.26 0.38
C GLU A 211 -27.59 -32.41 1.33
N LYS A 212 -26.36 -32.43 1.86
CA LYS A 212 -25.84 -33.59 2.58
C LYS A 212 -24.66 -33.24 3.48
N VAL A 213 -24.53 -33.95 4.60
CA VAL A 213 -23.28 -34.06 5.34
C VAL A 213 -22.46 -35.20 4.73
N LEU A 214 -21.34 -34.88 4.10
CA LEU A 214 -20.51 -35.88 3.40
C LEU A 214 -19.70 -36.72 4.39
N LEU A 215 -19.18 -36.10 5.45
CA LEU A 215 -18.39 -36.74 6.51
C LEU A 215 -18.60 -36.01 7.84
N GLU A 216 -18.82 -36.75 8.92
CA GLU A 216 -18.86 -36.23 10.30
C GLU A 216 -17.44 -36.01 10.85
N ARG A 217 -16.66 -35.17 10.16
CA ARG A 217 -15.28 -34.81 10.51
C ARG A 217 -15.02 -33.33 10.23
N PRO A 218 -14.24 -32.63 11.09
CA PRO A 218 -13.85 -31.25 10.86
C PRO A 218 -12.71 -31.21 9.82
N LEU A 219 -13.05 -31.35 8.54
CA LEU A 219 -12.07 -31.25 7.46
C LEU A 219 -11.86 -29.79 7.05
N VAL A 220 -10.60 -29.44 6.78
CA VAL A 220 -10.20 -28.12 6.24
C VAL A 220 -9.66 -28.27 4.82
N ASP A 221 -9.87 -27.23 4.00
CA ASP A 221 -9.46 -27.15 2.58
C ASP A 221 -9.83 -28.40 1.76
N SER A 222 -11.09 -28.81 1.81
CA SER A 222 -11.53 -30.05 1.14
C SER A 222 -11.81 -29.84 -0.34
N VAL A 223 -11.40 -30.80 -1.18
CA VAL A 223 -11.64 -30.80 -2.64
C VAL A 223 -12.10 -32.18 -3.12
N ILE A 224 -12.93 -32.22 -4.16
CA ILE A 224 -13.35 -33.46 -4.82
C ILE A 224 -12.92 -33.46 -6.28
N ILE A 225 -12.27 -34.53 -6.74
CA ILE A 225 -11.90 -34.69 -8.16
C ILE A 225 -12.26 -36.07 -8.68
N ASN A 226 -12.79 -36.13 -9.91
CA ASN A 226 -12.88 -37.37 -10.65
C ASN A 226 -11.54 -37.64 -11.35
N PHE A 227 -10.92 -38.77 -11.07
CA PHE A 227 -9.67 -39.15 -11.73
C PHE A 227 -9.60 -40.66 -11.91
N GLN A 228 -9.41 -41.08 -13.17
CA GLN A 228 -9.34 -42.49 -13.59
C GLN A 228 -10.58 -43.34 -13.19
N GLY A 229 -11.77 -42.72 -13.16
CA GLY A 229 -13.05 -43.37 -12.87
C GLY A 229 -13.64 -42.98 -11.50
N PRO A 230 -12.99 -43.28 -10.36
CA PRO A 230 -13.48 -42.92 -9.04
C PRO A 230 -13.45 -41.40 -8.77
N TYR A 231 -14.28 -40.99 -7.81
CA TYR A 231 -14.17 -39.68 -7.16
C TYR A 231 -13.27 -39.78 -5.95
N TRP A 232 -12.40 -38.79 -5.79
CA TRP A 232 -11.45 -38.66 -4.69
C TRP A 232 -11.75 -37.39 -3.91
N LEU A 233 -11.99 -37.52 -2.62
CA LEU A 233 -12.10 -36.42 -1.67
C LEU A 233 -10.76 -36.28 -0.95
N LEU A 234 -10.15 -35.10 -1.00
CA LEU A 234 -8.90 -34.79 -0.32
C LEU A 234 -9.15 -33.63 0.64
N GLY A 235 -8.71 -33.76 1.89
CA GLY A 235 -8.85 -32.70 2.90
C GLY A 235 -7.93 -32.96 4.08
N SER A 236 -7.64 -31.91 4.85
CA SER A 236 -6.86 -32.07 6.08
C SER A 236 -7.79 -32.29 7.27
N ASP A 237 -7.57 -33.37 8.02
CA ASP A 237 -8.36 -33.66 9.22
C ASP A 237 -7.74 -32.97 10.45
N ILE A 238 -8.53 -32.15 11.15
CA ILE A 238 -8.12 -31.46 12.38
C ILE A 238 -8.75 -32.03 13.66
N SER A 239 -9.38 -33.22 13.60
CA SER A 239 -10.05 -33.84 14.76
C SER A 239 -9.10 -34.21 15.91
N SER A 240 -7.81 -34.39 15.63
CA SER A 240 -6.79 -34.82 16.61
C SER A 240 -6.39 -33.67 17.55
N TYR A 241 -7.23 -33.36 18.54
CA TYR A 241 -6.96 -32.37 19.57
C TYR A 241 -5.62 -32.65 20.28
N GLY A 242 -4.71 -31.67 20.32
CA GLY A 242 -3.53 -31.69 21.18
C GLY A 242 -2.23 -32.25 20.58
N SER A 243 -2.24 -32.82 19.37
CA SER A 243 -1.00 -33.14 18.65
C SER A 243 -0.88 -32.26 17.41
N LYS A 244 0.33 -31.78 17.09
CA LYS A 244 0.65 -31.02 15.87
C LYS A 244 0.43 -31.82 14.56
N GLN A 245 -0.36 -32.90 14.58
CA GLN A 245 -0.61 -33.79 13.46
C GLN A 245 -1.81 -33.26 12.66
N ARG A 246 -1.54 -32.25 11.83
CA ARG A 246 -2.37 -31.94 10.65
C ARG A 246 -1.89 -32.87 9.55
N GLY A 247 -2.79 -33.67 8.98
CA GLY A 247 -2.45 -34.64 7.94
C GLY A 247 -3.42 -34.61 6.78
N LEU A 248 -2.91 -34.81 5.57
CA LEU A 248 -3.72 -34.94 4.37
C LEU A 248 -4.39 -36.31 4.43
N CYS A 249 -5.70 -36.33 4.32
CA CYS A 249 -6.50 -37.54 4.25
C CYS A 249 -7.22 -37.60 2.90
N ILE A 250 -7.37 -38.82 2.39
CA ILE A 250 -8.00 -39.12 1.12
C ILE A 250 -9.16 -40.09 1.36
N TRP A 251 -10.28 -39.86 0.69
CA TRP A 251 -11.39 -40.80 0.61
C TRP A 251 -11.75 -41.02 -0.86
N TYR A 252 -12.37 -42.15 -1.16
CA TYR A 252 -12.82 -42.47 -2.50
C TYR A 252 -14.27 -42.95 -2.53
N SER A 253 -14.94 -42.69 -3.64
CA SER A 253 -16.32 -43.09 -3.87
C SER A 253 -16.61 -43.27 -5.36
N SER A 254 -17.70 -43.96 -5.68
CA SER A 254 -18.26 -44.01 -7.04
C SER A 254 -19.04 -42.74 -7.40
N SER A 255 -19.41 -41.91 -6.42
CA SER A 255 -20.18 -40.67 -6.59
C SER A 255 -19.56 -39.54 -5.76
N PRO A 256 -19.58 -38.27 -6.20
CA PRO A 256 -19.15 -37.15 -5.38
C PRO A 256 -20.08 -36.90 -4.18
N LEU A 257 -21.23 -37.58 -4.12
CA LEU A 257 -22.18 -37.53 -3.00
C LEU A 257 -21.92 -38.62 -1.94
N GLY A 258 -20.89 -39.44 -2.13
CA GLY A 258 -20.57 -40.58 -1.29
C GLY A 258 -21.45 -41.82 -1.58
N PRO A 259 -21.39 -42.85 -0.71
CA PRO A 259 -20.63 -42.91 0.54
C PRO A 259 -19.12 -42.89 0.31
N TRP A 260 -18.38 -42.29 1.24
CA TRP A 260 -16.93 -42.08 1.15
C TRP A 260 -16.17 -43.15 1.93
N ASN A 261 -15.32 -43.90 1.23
CA ASN A 261 -14.45 -44.91 1.84
C ASN A 261 -13.08 -44.31 2.16
N PRO A 262 -12.53 -44.48 3.38
CA PRO A 262 -11.22 -43.96 3.71
C PRO A 262 -10.12 -44.69 2.93
N HIS A 263 -9.14 -43.94 2.46
CA HIS A 263 -7.93 -44.50 1.86
C HIS A 263 -7.08 -45.22 2.91
N LYS A 264 -6.50 -46.38 2.57
CA LYS A 264 -5.79 -47.23 3.55
C LYS A 264 -4.56 -46.60 4.19
N GLN A 265 -3.94 -45.63 3.51
CA GLN A 265 -2.76 -44.92 4.01
C GLN A 265 -3.12 -43.62 4.75
N ASN A 266 -4.38 -43.36 5.10
CA ASN A 266 -4.72 -42.15 5.85
C ASN A 266 -4.06 -42.12 7.25
N PRO A 267 -3.51 -40.97 7.69
CA PRO A 267 -3.20 -39.79 6.88
C PRO A 267 -2.06 -40.06 5.90
N VAL A 268 -2.26 -39.73 4.62
CA VAL A 268 -1.28 -40.01 3.55
C VAL A 268 -0.03 -39.15 3.64
N ARG A 269 -0.09 -38.06 4.41
CA ARG A 269 1.04 -37.17 4.70
C ARG A 269 0.87 -36.58 6.10
N ASN A 270 1.94 -36.56 6.90
CA ASN A 270 1.97 -35.97 8.24
C ASN A 270 2.99 -34.82 8.29
N ASN A 271 2.67 -33.76 9.04
CA ASN A 271 3.58 -32.63 9.30
C ASN A 271 4.90 -32.99 10.05
N LYS A 272 5.12 -34.26 10.44
CA LYS A 272 6.35 -34.69 11.13
C LYS A 272 7.57 -34.82 10.21
N ASP A 273 7.38 -34.85 8.89
CA ASP A 273 8.44 -35.23 7.95
C ASP A 273 9.37 -34.09 7.49
N ASN A 274 9.31 -32.87 8.05
CA ASN A 274 10.01 -31.68 7.51
C ASN A 274 9.80 -31.49 5.99
N LYS A 275 8.69 -32.03 5.47
CA LYS A 275 8.31 -31.98 4.06
C LYS A 275 7.20 -30.95 3.88
N PRO A 276 7.10 -30.33 2.70
CA PRO A 276 6.13 -29.27 2.46
C PRO A 276 4.67 -29.68 2.72
N SER A 277 3.79 -28.71 2.93
CA SER A 277 2.50 -28.87 3.63
C SER A 277 1.50 -29.93 3.11
N ALA A 278 0.74 -30.46 4.09
CA ALA A 278 -0.39 -31.37 3.93
C ALA A 278 -1.72 -30.69 3.54
N ARG A 279 -1.85 -29.36 3.68
CA ARG A 279 -3.10 -28.63 3.37
C ARG A 279 -3.25 -28.36 1.88
N ASN A 280 -4.48 -28.41 1.38
CA ASN A 280 -4.76 -28.03 -0.01
C ASN A 280 -4.74 -26.50 -0.16
N GLY A 281 -4.22 -26.05 -1.29
CA GLY A 281 -4.11 -24.64 -1.67
C GLY A 281 -5.03 -24.26 -2.82
N GLY A 282 -6.03 -25.07 -3.15
CA GLY A 282 -7.03 -24.77 -4.18
C GLY A 282 -7.40 -25.99 -5.00
N ARG A 283 -8.03 -25.78 -6.16
CA ARG A 283 -8.55 -26.86 -7.01
C ARG A 283 -7.42 -27.68 -7.64
N PRO A 284 -7.45 -29.03 -7.54
CA PRO A 284 -6.57 -29.87 -8.33
C PRO A 284 -6.98 -29.85 -9.81
N PHE A 285 -6.01 -29.89 -10.72
CA PHE A 285 -6.26 -29.85 -12.17
C PHE A 285 -5.61 -31.02 -12.89
N ILE A 286 -6.17 -31.37 -14.04
CA ILE A 286 -5.64 -32.42 -14.93
C ILE A 286 -5.01 -31.74 -16.13
N TYR A 287 -3.75 -32.07 -16.42
CA TYR A 287 -3.03 -31.56 -17.58
C TYR A 287 -2.21 -32.67 -18.21
N ASN A 288 -2.32 -32.85 -19.53
CA ASN A 288 -1.68 -33.94 -20.28
C ASN A 288 -1.88 -35.33 -19.63
N GLY A 289 -3.10 -35.61 -19.16
CA GLY A 289 -3.49 -36.88 -18.52
C GLY A 289 -2.94 -37.09 -17.11
N SER A 290 -2.13 -36.17 -16.57
CA SER A 290 -1.59 -36.23 -15.21
C SER A 290 -2.42 -35.36 -14.26
N LEU A 291 -2.61 -35.83 -13.03
CA LEU A 291 -3.26 -35.08 -11.96
C LEU A 291 -2.23 -34.22 -11.20
N TYR A 292 -2.58 -32.96 -10.98
CA TYR A 292 -1.79 -32.01 -10.19
C TYR A 292 -2.61 -31.49 -9.02
N ARG A 293 -2.05 -31.60 -7.80
CA ARG A 293 -2.64 -31.08 -6.56
C ARG A 293 -1.94 -29.78 -6.18
N ILE A 294 -2.73 -28.79 -5.77
CA ILE A 294 -2.22 -27.55 -5.17
C ILE A 294 -2.16 -27.73 -3.66
N GLY A 295 -0.99 -27.52 -3.07
CA GLY A 295 -0.80 -27.46 -1.62
C GLY A 295 -0.40 -26.07 -1.16
N LYS A 296 -0.75 -25.71 0.08
CA LYS A 296 -0.35 -24.43 0.70
C LYS A 296 0.54 -24.68 1.89
N ASP A 297 1.74 -24.12 1.89
CA ASP A 297 2.69 -24.23 2.98
C ASP A 297 2.74 -22.96 3.81
N CYS A 298 2.27 -23.05 5.05
CA CYS A 298 2.12 -21.94 5.97
C CYS A 298 2.82 -22.30 7.28
N ASP A 299 4.15 -22.37 7.24
CA ASP A 299 4.95 -22.58 8.44
C ASP A 299 4.95 -21.32 9.33
N VAL A 300 5.24 -21.54 10.62
CA VAL A 300 5.21 -20.55 11.71
C VAL A 300 6.34 -19.53 11.51
N GLY A 301 6.16 -18.59 10.58
CA GLY A 301 7.17 -17.61 10.20
C GLY A 301 6.70 -16.46 9.32
N GLY A 302 5.39 -16.33 9.07
CA GLY A 302 4.80 -15.13 8.46
C GLY A 302 4.64 -15.14 6.93
N GLY A 303 4.81 -16.28 6.27
CA GLY A 303 4.59 -16.46 4.83
C GLY A 303 3.79 -17.73 4.53
N CYS A 304 2.83 -17.66 3.59
CA CYS A 304 2.26 -18.84 2.96
C CYS A 304 2.78 -18.93 1.52
N ILE A 305 3.18 -20.12 1.07
CA ILE A 305 3.66 -20.38 -0.30
C ILE A 305 2.82 -21.47 -0.93
N ILE A 306 2.43 -21.28 -2.19
CA ILE A 306 1.73 -22.29 -2.99
C ILE A 306 2.76 -23.26 -3.59
N GLN A 307 2.46 -24.56 -3.52
CA GLN A 307 3.26 -25.61 -4.13
C GLN A 307 2.40 -26.53 -4.97
N VAL A 308 2.94 -26.97 -6.10
CA VAL A 308 2.25 -27.88 -7.02
C VAL A 308 2.86 -29.26 -6.93
N PHE A 309 2.01 -30.27 -6.77
CA PHE A 309 2.39 -31.66 -6.66
C PHE A 309 1.83 -32.44 -7.84
N LYS A 310 2.70 -33.11 -8.60
CA LYS A 310 2.24 -34.12 -9.57
C LYS A 310 1.92 -35.41 -8.81
N VAL A 311 0.69 -35.88 -8.92
CA VAL A 311 0.25 -37.13 -8.31
C VAL A 311 0.68 -38.29 -9.22
N GLU A 312 1.69 -39.05 -8.79
CA GLU A 312 2.23 -40.18 -9.55
C GLU A 312 1.38 -41.45 -9.36
N VAL A 313 0.84 -41.63 -8.15
CA VAL A 313 0.02 -42.80 -7.81
C VAL A 313 -1.16 -42.35 -6.98
N LEU A 314 -2.37 -42.69 -7.44
CA LEU A 314 -3.62 -42.52 -6.70
C LEU A 314 -4.50 -43.75 -6.91
N THR A 315 -4.52 -44.63 -5.91
CA THR A 315 -5.33 -45.86 -5.88
C THR A 315 -5.96 -46.00 -4.49
N ALA A 316 -6.87 -46.94 -4.25
CA ALA A 316 -7.49 -47.10 -2.92
C ALA A 316 -6.50 -47.49 -1.80
N ASN A 317 -5.32 -48.02 -2.18
CA ASN A 317 -4.34 -48.59 -1.26
C ASN A 317 -3.00 -47.83 -1.24
N ARG A 318 -2.75 -46.95 -2.21
CA ARG A 318 -1.45 -46.31 -2.40
C ARG A 318 -1.61 -44.89 -2.96
N TYR A 319 -0.96 -43.94 -2.31
CA TYR A 319 -0.82 -42.55 -2.72
C TYR A 319 0.66 -42.15 -2.82
N LYS A 320 1.03 -41.46 -3.89
CA LYS A 320 2.36 -40.85 -4.05
C LYS A 320 2.27 -39.59 -4.90
N GLU A 321 2.90 -38.52 -4.43
CA GLU A 321 3.01 -37.26 -5.14
C GLU A 321 4.46 -36.74 -5.08
N VAL A 322 4.85 -35.93 -6.06
CA VAL A 322 6.16 -35.28 -6.14
C VAL A 322 5.98 -33.79 -6.40
N VAL A 323 6.76 -32.95 -5.73
CA VAL A 323 6.77 -31.50 -6.00
C VAL A 323 7.25 -31.27 -7.42
N VAL A 324 6.56 -30.40 -8.16
CA VAL A 324 7.01 -29.93 -9.48
C VAL A 324 7.27 -28.43 -9.44
N PRO A 325 8.26 -27.92 -10.19
CA PRO A 325 8.46 -26.49 -10.34
C PRO A 325 7.20 -25.82 -10.88
N PHE A 326 6.77 -24.77 -10.20
CA PHE A 326 5.63 -23.95 -10.58
C PHE A 326 5.93 -22.52 -10.18
N VAL A 327 5.86 -21.60 -11.14
CA VAL A 327 6.14 -20.19 -10.93
C VAL A 327 4.95 -19.43 -11.50
N LEU A 328 4.19 -18.79 -10.62
CA LEU A 328 3.35 -17.66 -11.00
C LEU A 328 4.28 -16.45 -11.12
N ASP A 329 4.13 -15.65 -12.18
CA ASP A 329 4.96 -14.46 -12.40
C ASP A 329 4.86 -13.54 -11.17
N GLU A 330 5.91 -13.50 -10.36
CA GLU A 330 5.96 -12.70 -9.13
C GLU A 330 6.35 -11.26 -9.45
N SER A 331 5.65 -10.31 -8.84
CA SER A 331 5.97 -8.91 -9.02
C SER A 331 7.36 -8.59 -8.45
N LEU A 332 8.19 -7.93 -9.26
CA LEU A 332 9.50 -7.39 -8.85
C LEU A 332 9.39 -6.36 -7.70
N LYS A 333 8.18 -5.88 -7.40
CA LYS A 333 7.87 -4.98 -6.28
C LYS A 333 7.88 -5.66 -4.92
N GLY A 334 8.01 -6.99 -4.86
CA GLY A 334 8.04 -7.75 -3.61
C GLY A 334 6.89 -7.32 -2.70
N ARG A 335 7.21 -6.88 -1.48
CA ARG A 335 6.26 -6.41 -0.46
C ARG A 335 5.31 -5.29 -0.87
N ASN A 336 5.63 -4.51 -1.91
CA ASN A 336 4.78 -3.42 -2.40
C ASN A 336 3.75 -3.89 -3.44
N ALA A 337 3.75 -5.17 -3.81
CA ALA A 337 2.74 -5.77 -4.66
C ALA A 337 1.50 -6.19 -3.85
N TRP A 338 0.34 -6.26 -4.50
CA TRP A 338 -0.93 -6.63 -3.86
C TRP A 338 -0.92 -8.04 -3.24
N ASN A 339 -0.12 -8.96 -3.78
CA ASN A 339 0.13 -10.31 -3.29
C ASN A 339 1.54 -10.50 -2.72
N GLY A 340 2.22 -9.40 -2.42
CA GLY A 340 3.66 -9.36 -2.12
C GLY A 340 4.06 -9.86 -0.74
N ALA A 341 3.12 -9.98 0.20
CA ALA A 341 3.39 -10.54 1.52
C ALA A 341 3.13 -12.05 1.57
N ARG A 342 1.94 -12.48 1.12
CA ARG A 342 1.48 -13.87 1.21
C ARG A 342 0.49 -14.19 0.10
N SER A 343 0.47 -15.45 -0.35
CA SER A 343 -0.61 -16.04 -1.14
C SER A 343 -0.78 -17.49 -0.67
N HIS A 344 -2.00 -18.01 -0.67
CA HIS A 344 -2.23 -19.37 -0.18
C HIS A 344 -3.30 -20.15 -0.94
N HIS A 345 -3.93 -19.52 -1.92
CA HIS A 345 -4.95 -20.13 -2.74
C HIS A 345 -4.67 -19.98 -4.24
N LEU A 346 -4.92 -21.03 -5.02
CA LEU A 346 -4.87 -21.02 -6.48
C LEU A 346 -5.91 -21.99 -7.05
N ASP A 347 -6.88 -21.45 -7.79
CA ASP A 347 -7.79 -22.24 -8.64
C ASP A 347 -7.45 -22.01 -10.11
N ILE A 348 -7.26 -23.08 -10.87
CA ILE A 348 -6.94 -23.06 -12.30
C ILE A 348 -7.98 -23.87 -13.05
N GLN A 349 -8.55 -23.27 -14.09
CA GLN A 349 -9.51 -23.91 -14.98
C GLN A 349 -9.23 -23.57 -16.44
N GLN A 350 -9.65 -24.46 -17.33
CA GLN A 350 -9.58 -24.22 -18.76
C GLN A 350 -10.84 -23.50 -19.23
N LEU A 351 -10.69 -22.42 -19.99
CA LEU A 351 -11.79 -21.72 -20.62
C LEU A 351 -12.31 -22.56 -21.81
N GLN A 352 -13.63 -22.65 -21.96
CA GLN A 352 -14.26 -23.45 -23.02
C GLN A 352 -13.98 -22.89 -24.43
N LEU A 353 -13.84 -21.57 -24.54
CA LEU A 353 -13.51 -20.88 -25.78
C LEU A 353 -12.02 -20.52 -25.81
N GLY A 354 -11.27 -21.09 -26.77
CA GLY A 354 -9.93 -20.64 -27.12
C GLY A 354 -8.74 -21.42 -26.53
N GLN A 355 -8.95 -22.59 -25.92
CA GLN A 355 -7.89 -23.42 -25.29
C GLN A 355 -7.06 -22.71 -24.18
N LEU A 356 -7.40 -21.47 -23.84
CA LEU A 356 -6.73 -20.67 -22.83
C LEU A 356 -7.08 -21.16 -21.42
N TRP A 357 -6.12 -21.04 -20.51
CA TRP A 357 -6.29 -21.33 -19.09
C TRP A 357 -6.46 -20.03 -18.32
N ILE A 358 -7.37 -20.05 -17.34
CA ILE A 358 -7.55 -18.99 -16.35
C ILE A 358 -7.14 -19.52 -14.98
N GLY A 359 -6.37 -18.71 -14.25
CA GLY A 359 -6.05 -18.93 -12.86
C GLY A 359 -6.56 -17.77 -12.01
N VAL A 360 -7.00 -18.05 -10.79
CA VAL A 360 -7.24 -17.04 -9.76
C VAL A 360 -6.44 -17.40 -8.52
N THR A 361 -5.77 -16.41 -7.94
CA THR A 361 -5.05 -16.53 -6.67
C THR A 361 -5.56 -15.48 -5.70
N ASP A 362 -5.54 -15.80 -4.42
CA ASP A 362 -5.56 -14.75 -3.41
C ASP A 362 -4.16 -14.16 -3.22
N GLY A 363 -4.13 -12.99 -2.57
CA GLY A 363 -2.91 -12.28 -2.30
C GLY A 363 -3.12 -11.25 -1.21
N ASP A 364 -2.16 -11.21 -0.30
CA ASP A 364 -2.09 -10.28 0.80
C ASP A 364 -0.86 -9.40 0.66
N ARG A 365 -1.07 -8.09 0.84
CA ARG A 365 -0.02 -7.07 0.86
C ARG A 365 0.40 -6.68 2.30
N VAL A 366 -0.41 -7.03 3.30
CA VAL A 366 -0.21 -6.62 4.70
C VAL A 366 -0.10 -7.86 5.60
N PRO A 367 1.09 -8.20 6.13
CA PRO A 367 1.24 -9.39 6.94
C PRO A 367 0.39 -9.29 8.20
N SER A 368 -0.06 -10.44 8.67
CA SER A 368 -0.88 -10.52 9.87
C SER A 368 -0.15 -9.91 11.07
N GLY A 369 -0.88 -9.11 11.83
CA GLY A 369 -0.36 -8.39 12.99
C GLY A 369 0.39 -7.09 12.66
N ASP A 370 0.50 -6.67 11.38
CA ASP A 370 1.20 -5.44 11.00
C ASP A 370 0.67 -4.20 11.73
N SER A 371 -0.65 -4.04 11.80
CA SER A 371 -1.28 -2.92 12.53
C SER A 371 -0.92 -2.93 14.03
N VAL A 372 -0.95 -4.10 14.66
CA VAL A 372 -0.62 -4.28 16.08
C VAL A 372 0.86 -4.03 16.33
N HIS A 373 1.74 -4.59 15.48
CA HIS A 373 3.18 -4.35 15.52
C HIS A 373 3.51 -2.86 15.32
N ARG A 374 2.82 -2.24 14.35
CA ARG A 374 2.72 -0.82 14.02
C ARG A 374 2.62 0.04 15.29
N LEU A 375 1.48 -0.16 15.95
CA LEU A 375 1.09 0.53 17.17
C LEU A 375 2.02 0.21 18.34
N THR A 376 2.44 -1.05 18.49
CA THR A 376 3.34 -1.47 19.57
C THR A 376 4.67 -0.72 19.48
N ILE A 377 5.32 -0.70 18.32
CA ILE A 377 6.57 0.05 18.11
C ILE A 377 6.34 1.54 18.31
N GLY A 378 5.26 2.09 17.75
CA GLY A 378 4.89 3.49 17.91
C GLY A 378 4.79 3.91 19.38
N TYR A 379 4.07 3.14 20.20
CA TYR A 379 3.96 3.39 21.64
C TYR A 379 5.27 3.17 22.39
N MET A 380 6.13 2.24 21.96
CA MET A 380 7.46 2.08 22.55
C MET A 380 8.32 3.34 22.36
N PHE A 381 8.27 4.00 21.19
CA PHE A 381 8.94 5.29 20.97
C PHE A 381 8.42 6.38 21.92
N TYR A 382 7.10 6.52 22.07
CA TYR A 382 6.53 7.48 23.03
C TYR A 382 6.88 7.14 24.49
N GLY A 383 7.02 5.85 24.82
CA GLY A 383 7.51 5.38 26.11
C GLY A 383 8.95 5.84 26.38
N VAL A 384 9.84 5.67 25.39
CA VAL A 384 11.24 6.14 25.45
C VAL A 384 11.29 7.66 25.59
N ASP A 385 10.49 8.40 24.82
CA ASP A 385 10.40 9.87 24.93
C ASP A 385 9.96 10.31 26.32
N SER A 386 8.96 9.64 26.89
CA SER A 386 8.49 9.92 28.25
C SER A 386 9.60 9.75 29.30
N VAL A 387 10.39 8.68 29.18
CA VAL A 387 11.54 8.44 30.07
C VAL A 387 12.61 9.52 29.88
N LEU A 388 12.94 9.89 28.65
CA LEU A 388 13.93 10.93 28.34
C LEU A 388 13.51 12.32 28.83
N VAL A 389 12.23 12.69 28.72
CA VAL A 389 11.69 13.93 29.27
C VAL A 389 11.82 13.95 30.79
N LEU A 390 11.49 12.86 31.47
CA LEU A 390 11.67 12.77 32.93
C LEU A 390 13.14 12.88 33.33
N LEU A 391 14.05 12.19 32.63
CA LEU A 391 15.49 12.26 32.87
C LEU A 391 16.05 13.66 32.65
N LEU A 392 15.67 14.35 31.57
CA LEU A 392 16.07 15.72 31.29
C LEU A 392 15.55 16.68 32.36
N GLY A 393 14.30 16.51 32.80
CA GLY A 393 13.71 17.27 33.89
C GLY A 393 14.48 17.11 35.21
N VAL A 394 14.98 15.91 35.51
CA VAL A 394 15.86 15.66 36.67
C VAL A 394 17.23 16.34 36.47
N LEU A 395 17.86 16.16 35.31
CA LEU A 395 19.20 16.70 35.01
C LEU A 395 19.28 18.24 35.06
N ILE A 396 18.20 18.92 34.68
CA ILE A 396 18.10 20.39 34.74
C ILE A 396 17.59 20.88 36.12
N GLY A 397 17.08 19.97 36.96
CA GLY A 397 16.57 20.27 38.29
C GLY A 397 15.14 20.81 38.31
N ALA A 398 14.38 20.65 37.21
CA ALA A 398 12.96 20.99 37.13
C ALA A 398 12.08 19.94 37.83
N ILE A 399 12.48 18.67 37.76
CA ILE A 399 11.83 17.54 38.44
C ILE A 399 12.68 17.12 39.62
N LYS A 400 12.08 17.12 40.82
CA LYS A 400 12.70 16.54 42.01
C LYS A 400 12.11 15.16 42.22
N PHE A 401 12.92 14.12 42.05
CA PHE A 401 12.56 12.75 42.46
C PHE A 401 12.62 12.67 43.99
N ILE A 402 11.54 13.16 44.65
CA ILE A 402 11.35 13.03 46.09
C ILE A 402 10.01 12.33 46.26
N LEU A 403 10.05 11.01 46.44
CA LEU A 403 8.88 10.26 46.87
C LEU A 403 8.58 10.65 48.33
N PRO A 404 7.40 11.24 48.63
CA PRO A 404 7.07 11.59 50.00
C PRO A 404 6.86 10.32 50.82
N LEU A 405 7.66 10.14 51.89
CA LEU A 405 7.47 9.01 52.83
C LEU A 405 6.10 9.02 53.55
N ARG A 406 5.30 10.08 53.38
CA ARG A 406 4.09 10.34 54.16
C ARG A 406 2.87 9.50 53.76
N TRP A 407 2.91 8.77 52.65
CA TRP A 407 1.79 7.90 52.21
C TRP A 407 1.77 6.51 52.85
N TYR A 408 2.65 6.21 53.81
CA TYR A 408 2.82 4.85 54.36
C TYR A 408 2.74 4.73 55.89
N LEU A 409 2.37 5.78 56.62
CA LEU A 409 2.06 5.63 58.04
C LEU A 409 0.56 5.32 58.16
N PRO A 410 0.16 4.12 58.65
CA PRO A 410 -1.23 3.87 58.98
C PRO A 410 -1.63 4.87 60.06
N HIS A 411 -2.73 5.60 59.85
CA HIS A 411 -3.39 6.30 60.94
C HIS A 411 -3.73 5.25 62.01
N THR A 412 -3.06 5.34 63.15
CA THR A 412 -3.23 4.41 64.26
C THR A 412 -4.56 4.72 64.96
N GLU A 413 -5.66 4.16 64.48
CA GLU A 413 -6.85 3.93 65.31
C GLU A 413 -6.93 2.46 65.71
N LYS A 414 -6.87 2.27 67.03
CA LYS A 414 -7.23 1.13 67.88
C LYS A 414 -7.27 -0.30 67.28
N ARG A 415 -6.26 -1.07 67.74
CA ARG A 415 -6.32 -2.38 68.43
C ARG A 415 -7.03 -3.56 67.73
N SER A 416 -6.17 -4.51 67.32
CA SER A 416 -6.25 -5.99 67.41
C SER A 416 -6.08 -6.68 66.05
N ASP A 417 -4.83 -7.00 65.71
CA ASP A 417 -4.45 -8.20 64.92
C ASP A 417 -2.93 -8.22 64.72
N THR A 418 -2.22 -9.03 65.50
CA THR A 418 -0.75 -9.05 65.58
C THR A 418 -0.05 -9.86 64.48
N PHE A 419 -0.78 -10.53 63.58
CA PHE A 419 -0.17 -11.39 62.55
C PHE A 419 -0.02 -10.76 61.15
N ASN A 420 -0.75 -9.68 60.82
CA ASN A 420 -0.58 -8.98 59.53
C ASN A 420 0.46 -7.86 59.55
N ILE A 421 0.92 -7.43 60.73
CA ILE A 421 1.84 -6.30 60.88
C ILE A 421 3.24 -6.66 60.38
N ALA A 422 3.75 -7.88 60.62
CA ALA A 422 5.14 -8.24 60.25
C ALA A 422 5.36 -8.33 58.73
N LYS A 423 4.42 -8.92 57.98
CA LYS A 423 4.48 -8.96 56.50
C LYS A 423 4.30 -7.58 55.89
N GLN A 424 3.42 -6.76 56.45
CA GLN A 424 3.16 -5.40 55.98
C GLN A 424 4.34 -4.46 56.29
N VAL A 425 4.96 -4.59 57.47
CA VAL A 425 6.20 -3.88 57.87
C VAL A 425 7.39 -4.33 57.03
N PHE A 426 7.54 -5.61 56.72
CA PHE A 426 8.62 -6.11 55.86
C PHE A 426 8.49 -5.63 54.41
N LEU A 427 7.26 -5.64 53.84
CA LEU A 427 7.00 -5.05 52.54
C LEU A 427 7.28 -3.54 52.55
N CYS A 428 6.82 -2.83 53.59
CA CYS A 428 7.06 -1.39 53.75
C CYS A 428 8.56 -1.06 53.91
N HIS A 429 9.35 -1.90 54.56
CA HIS A 429 10.78 -1.68 54.75
C HIS A 429 11.60 -1.97 53.48
N LYS A 430 11.23 -3.00 52.71
CA LYS A 430 11.83 -3.21 51.37
C LYS A 430 11.47 -2.08 50.41
N LEU A 431 10.22 -1.61 50.45
CA LEU A 431 9.76 -0.50 49.63
C LEU A 431 10.41 0.82 50.05
N SER A 432 10.53 1.11 51.36
CA SER A 432 11.18 2.32 51.87
C SER A 432 12.68 2.36 51.56
N SER A 433 13.36 1.20 51.61
CA SER A 433 14.76 1.07 51.19
C SER A 433 14.92 1.34 49.69
N LEU A 434 14.02 0.80 48.85
CA LEU A 434 14.00 1.07 47.42
C LEU A 434 13.77 2.57 47.13
N ILE A 435 12.81 3.19 47.84
CA ILE A 435 12.49 4.62 47.73
C ILE A 435 13.68 5.50 48.17
N CYS A 436 14.36 5.16 49.27
CA CYS A 436 15.56 5.87 49.71
C CYS A 436 16.70 5.75 48.70
N ASN A 437 16.88 4.58 48.07
CA ASN A 437 17.88 4.38 47.02
C ASN A 437 17.55 5.18 45.75
N VAL A 438 16.27 5.26 45.38
CA VAL A 438 15.79 6.10 44.26
C VAL A 438 15.97 7.59 44.57
N ASN A 439 15.64 8.04 45.79
CA ASN A 439 15.85 9.42 46.22
C ASN A 439 17.36 9.79 46.28
N LYS A 440 18.25 8.86 46.68
CA LYS A 440 19.71 9.03 46.61
C LYS A 440 20.20 9.16 45.17
N LEU A 441 19.68 8.36 44.25
CA LEU A 441 20.03 8.42 42.83
C LEU A 441 19.59 9.75 42.19
N GLY A 442 18.38 10.22 42.51
CA GLY A 442 17.86 11.52 42.06
C GLY A 442 18.68 12.71 42.56
N SER A 443 19.18 12.63 43.81
CA SER A 443 20.08 13.61 44.41
C SER A 443 21.46 13.67 43.72
N LEU A 444 21.99 12.53 43.26
CA LEU A 444 23.30 12.45 42.59
C LEU A 444 23.30 13.00 41.16
N ILE A 445 22.15 12.96 40.48
CA ILE A 445 22.00 13.29 39.05
C ILE A 445 21.35 14.67 38.85
N GLY A 446 20.58 15.14 39.84
CA GLY A 446 19.81 16.39 39.76
C GLY A 446 20.66 17.64 39.56
N GLY A 447 20.27 18.49 38.60
CA GLY A 447 20.89 19.81 38.39
C GLY A 447 22.30 19.82 37.78
N ARG A 448 22.78 18.70 37.22
CA ARG A 448 24.08 18.60 36.53
C ARG A 448 24.17 19.41 35.24
N ILE A 449 23.04 19.69 34.58
CA ILE A 449 23.00 20.50 33.36
C ILE A 449 22.62 21.93 33.71
N ASN A 450 23.58 22.83 33.61
CA ASN A 450 23.31 24.26 33.68
C ASN A 450 22.80 24.76 32.32
N TYR A 451 21.48 24.82 32.15
CA TYR A 451 20.81 25.30 30.92
C TYR A 451 21.15 26.75 30.53
N ARG A 452 21.76 27.54 31.44
CA ARG A 452 22.20 28.90 31.15
C ARG A 452 23.61 28.95 30.56
N ALA A 453 24.43 27.91 30.75
CA ALA A 453 25.75 27.80 30.16
C ALA A 453 25.67 27.37 28.69
N TRP A 454 26.61 27.83 27.85
CA TRP A 454 26.63 27.49 26.43
C TRP A 454 26.65 25.98 26.18
N LYS A 455 27.52 25.24 26.89
CA LYS A 455 27.56 23.77 26.83
C LYS A 455 26.21 23.13 27.21
N GLY A 456 25.55 23.65 28.24
CA GLY A 456 24.23 23.17 28.67
C GLY A 456 23.12 23.43 27.65
N ARG A 457 23.15 24.58 26.96
CA ARG A 457 22.23 24.88 25.85
C ARG A 457 22.42 23.92 24.68
N VAL A 458 23.68 23.60 24.35
CA VAL A 458 23.98 22.62 23.29
C VAL A 458 23.45 21.24 23.67
N TYR A 459 23.70 20.76 24.89
CA TYR A 459 23.16 19.47 25.35
C TYR A 459 21.63 19.42 25.32
N ILE A 460 20.96 20.49 25.76
CA ILE A 460 19.50 20.57 25.73
C ILE A 460 18.99 20.59 24.29
N ALA A 461 19.63 21.34 23.39
CA ALA A 461 19.25 21.39 21.98
C ALA A 461 19.39 20.00 21.31
N VAL A 462 20.47 19.27 21.59
CA VAL A 462 20.66 17.90 21.09
C VAL A 462 19.60 16.95 21.65
N ILE A 463 19.28 17.02 22.94
CA ILE A 463 18.24 16.16 23.54
C ILE A 463 16.86 16.51 22.98
N ILE A 464 16.54 17.79 22.80
CA ILE A 464 15.28 18.22 22.17
C ILE A 464 15.21 17.71 20.72
N LEU A 465 16.31 17.76 19.97
CA LEU A 465 16.37 17.20 18.62
C LEU A 465 16.09 15.69 18.64
N ILE A 466 16.71 14.94 19.56
CA ILE A 466 16.47 13.51 19.72
C ILE A 466 15.01 13.23 20.06
N LEU A 467 14.43 13.93 21.05
CA LEU A 467 13.01 13.81 21.42
C LEU A 467 12.10 14.11 20.22
N THR A 468 12.41 15.15 19.45
CA THR A 468 11.65 15.50 18.24
C THR A 468 11.72 14.39 17.20
N VAL A 469 12.91 13.82 16.96
CA VAL A 469 13.11 12.71 16.02
C VAL A 469 12.39 11.45 16.46
N LEU A 470 12.48 11.08 17.74
CA LEU A 470 11.78 9.93 18.31
C LEU A 470 10.26 10.11 18.28
N THR A 471 9.76 11.31 18.58
CA THR A 471 8.33 11.65 18.43
C THR A 471 7.90 11.53 16.97
N CYS A 472 8.71 11.97 16.01
CA CYS A 472 8.44 11.78 14.58
C CYS A 472 8.40 10.28 14.21
N PHE A 473 9.33 9.46 14.72
CA PHE A 473 9.30 8.01 14.52
C PHE A 473 8.06 7.36 15.14
N GLY A 474 7.73 7.67 16.40
CA GLY A 474 6.51 7.19 17.04
C GLY A 474 5.26 7.57 16.26
N THR A 475 5.17 8.83 15.82
CA THR A 475 4.07 9.32 14.96
C THR A 475 4.04 8.58 13.62
N HIS A 476 5.19 8.33 12.99
CA HIS A 476 5.30 7.59 11.73
C HIS A 476 4.82 6.14 11.88
N TYR A 477 5.22 5.43 12.92
CA TYR A 477 4.78 4.05 13.13
C TYR A 477 3.28 3.96 13.44
N ILE A 478 2.70 4.92 14.17
CA ILE A 478 1.26 4.94 14.48
C ILE A 478 0.42 5.31 13.25
N PHE A 479 0.79 6.39 12.54
CA PHE A 479 -0.06 6.98 11.49
C PHE A 479 0.38 6.65 10.06
N GLY A 480 1.58 6.10 9.88
CA GLY A 480 2.10 5.75 8.56
C GLY A 480 1.30 4.65 7.87
N GLY A 481 1.66 4.37 6.62
CA GLY A 481 1.32 3.10 6.00
C GLY A 481 2.40 2.06 6.29
N ASN A 482 2.27 0.91 5.66
CA ASN A 482 3.32 -0.10 5.61
C ASN A 482 4.19 0.02 4.34
N GLY A 483 4.01 1.09 3.55
CA GLY A 483 4.71 1.30 2.28
C GLY A 483 4.15 0.52 1.10
N ALA A 484 3.07 -0.24 1.30
CA ALA A 484 2.33 -0.98 0.29
C ALA A 484 0.89 -0.44 0.18
N GLU A 485 0.77 0.89 0.11
CA GLU A 485 -0.53 1.56 0.02
C GLU A 485 -1.32 1.08 -1.21
N GLU A 486 -2.63 0.91 -1.01
CA GLU A 486 -3.51 0.47 -2.08
C GLU A 486 -3.69 1.58 -3.13
N PRO A 487 -3.53 1.28 -4.42
CA PRO A 487 -3.85 2.24 -5.49
C PRO A 487 -5.33 2.62 -5.47
N TYR A 488 -5.71 3.71 -6.14
CA TYR A 488 -7.11 4.13 -6.19
C TYR A 488 -7.88 3.41 -7.30
N PRO A 489 -8.94 2.64 -6.98
CA PRO A 489 -9.76 2.02 -8.02
C PRO A 489 -10.66 3.07 -8.70
N VAL A 490 -10.95 2.84 -9.98
CA VAL A 490 -11.98 3.56 -10.73
C VAL A 490 -13.03 2.55 -11.16
N LYS A 491 -14.28 2.73 -10.70
CA LYS A 491 -15.38 1.78 -10.93
C LYS A 491 -15.03 0.33 -10.56
N GLY A 492 -14.36 0.13 -9.43
CA GLY A 492 -13.95 -1.21 -8.95
C GLY A 492 -12.80 -1.86 -9.71
N THR A 493 -12.07 -1.10 -10.55
CA THR A 493 -10.97 -1.64 -11.37
C THR A 493 -9.65 -0.92 -11.14
N TYR A 494 -8.56 -1.69 -11.15
CA TYR A 494 -7.19 -1.21 -11.06
C TYR A 494 -6.51 -1.26 -12.44
N SER A 495 -5.44 -0.48 -12.60
CA SER A 495 -4.71 -0.34 -13.86
C SER A 495 -3.28 0.10 -13.58
N GLN A 496 -2.44 0.15 -14.62
CA GLN A 496 -1.06 0.57 -14.51
C GLN A 496 -0.71 1.61 -15.57
N PHE A 497 0.36 2.37 -15.34
CA PHE A 497 0.89 3.38 -16.25
C PHE A 497 2.39 3.25 -16.46
N THR A 498 2.89 3.79 -17.56
CA THR A 498 4.31 3.89 -17.85
C THR A 498 4.82 5.25 -17.36
N LEU A 499 5.87 5.24 -16.56
CA LEU A 499 6.55 6.47 -16.15
C LEU A 499 7.61 6.81 -17.19
N LEU A 500 7.54 8.00 -17.78
CA LEU A 500 8.50 8.48 -18.76
C LEU A 500 9.25 9.67 -18.19
N THR A 501 10.58 9.61 -18.24
CA THR A 501 11.43 10.71 -17.83
C THR A 501 12.50 10.97 -18.88
N MET A 502 12.82 12.24 -19.12
CA MET A 502 13.84 12.65 -20.08
C MET A 502 15.01 13.26 -19.33
N THR A 503 16.22 12.75 -19.58
CA THR A 503 17.43 13.10 -18.82
C THR A 503 18.68 13.03 -19.71
N TYR A 504 19.84 13.32 -19.12
CA TYR A 504 21.15 13.32 -19.76
C TYR A 504 22.25 13.10 -18.71
N ASP A 505 23.48 12.87 -19.17
CA ASP A 505 24.64 12.48 -18.36
C ASP A 505 24.86 13.29 -17.07
N ALA A 506 24.74 14.62 -17.11
CA ALA A 506 24.96 15.46 -15.94
C ALA A 506 23.93 15.28 -14.81
N ARG A 507 22.80 14.61 -15.07
CA ARG A 507 21.72 14.37 -14.09
C ARG A 507 21.62 12.91 -13.65
N ASN A 508 22.62 12.08 -13.94
CA ASN A 508 22.62 10.65 -13.62
C ASN A 508 22.38 10.36 -12.11
N TRP A 509 22.88 11.21 -11.20
CA TRP A 509 22.61 11.06 -9.76
C TRP A 509 21.11 11.26 -9.42
N SER A 510 20.47 12.26 -10.03
CA SER A 510 19.03 12.51 -9.85
C SER A 510 18.22 11.33 -10.40
N LEU A 511 18.61 10.82 -11.57
CA LEU A 511 17.99 9.65 -12.19
C LEU A 511 18.03 8.41 -11.28
N LYS A 512 19.17 8.14 -10.61
CA LYS A 512 19.28 6.99 -9.70
C LYS A 512 18.26 7.05 -8.56
N MET A 513 18.10 8.22 -7.93
CA MET A 513 17.10 8.43 -6.87
C MET A 513 15.67 8.37 -7.42
N PHE A 514 15.45 8.97 -8.60
CA PHE A 514 14.17 8.95 -9.29
C PHE A 514 13.68 7.52 -9.53
N VAL A 515 14.54 6.68 -10.13
CA VAL A 515 14.20 5.28 -10.46
C VAL A 515 13.98 4.47 -9.18
N GLU A 516 14.85 4.60 -8.18
CA GLU A 516 14.70 3.84 -6.92
C GLU A 516 13.42 4.20 -6.16
N HIS A 517 12.99 5.46 -6.24
CA HIS A 517 11.76 5.93 -5.60
C HIS A 517 10.51 5.48 -6.38
N TYR A 518 10.39 5.86 -7.65
CA TYR A 518 9.15 5.65 -8.38
C TYR A 518 8.90 4.21 -8.82
N SER A 519 9.95 3.38 -8.94
CA SER A 519 9.76 1.96 -9.23
C SER A 519 8.98 1.20 -8.15
N LYS A 520 8.88 1.76 -6.94
CA LYS A 520 8.12 1.18 -5.82
C LYS A 520 6.63 1.47 -5.88
N CYS A 521 6.19 2.50 -6.62
CA CYS A 521 4.80 2.93 -6.62
C CYS A 521 3.88 1.88 -7.27
N ALA A 522 2.72 1.63 -6.66
CA ALA A 522 1.86 0.48 -6.96
C ALA A 522 1.46 0.36 -8.44
N SER A 523 1.04 1.47 -9.06
CA SER A 523 0.54 1.45 -10.45
C SER A 523 1.61 1.68 -11.53
N VAL A 524 2.89 1.88 -11.18
CA VAL A 524 3.97 2.03 -12.18
C VAL A 524 4.29 0.66 -12.79
N ARG A 525 4.10 0.48 -14.11
CA ARG A 525 4.42 -0.78 -14.81
C ARG A 525 5.88 -0.88 -15.21
N GLU A 526 6.41 0.20 -15.76
CA GLU A 526 7.77 0.32 -16.29
C GLU A 526 8.22 1.78 -16.22
N ILE A 527 9.53 1.98 -16.30
CA ILE A 527 10.14 3.31 -16.42
C ILE A 527 10.88 3.39 -17.75
N VAL A 528 10.50 4.37 -18.58
CA VAL A 528 11.17 4.69 -19.84
C VAL A 528 12.03 5.93 -19.64
N VAL A 529 13.34 5.77 -19.76
CA VAL A 529 14.32 6.84 -19.66
C VAL A 529 14.70 7.30 -21.07
N VAL A 530 14.24 8.48 -21.46
CA VAL A 530 14.61 9.14 -22.72
C VAL A 530 15.96 9.82 -22.51
N TRP A 531 17.00 9.25 -23.10
CA TRP A 531 18.37 9.69 -22.90
C TRP A 531 18.81 10.65 -24.00
N ASN A 532 18.83 11.95 -23.68
CA ASN A 532 18.95 13.03 -24.66
C ASN A 532 20.40 13.36 -25.07
N LYS A 533 21.37 13.14 -24.17
CA LYS A 533 22.77 13.54 -24.40
C LYS A 533 23.72 12.79 -23.48
N GLY A 534 24.91 12.48 -24.01
CA GLY A 534 26.00 11.88 -23.25
C GLY A 534 25.90 10.36 -23.18
N GLN A 535 26.70 9.74 -22.32
CA GLN A 535 26.75 8.28 -22.18
C GLN A 535 25.69 7.78 -21.18
N PRO A 536 24.75 6.91 -21.59
CA PRO A 536 23.74 6.38 -20.68
C PRO A 536 24.34 5.46 -19.60
N PRO A 537 23.73 5.39 -18.41
CA PRO A 537 24.14 4.41 -17.41
C PRO A 537 23.92 2.99 -17.91
N SER A 538 24.72 2.05 -17.44
CA SER A 538 24.45 0.63 -17.69
C SER A 538 23.19 0.18 -16.94
N GLN A 539 22.47 -0.81 -17.49
CA GLN A 539 21.16 -1.22 -16.94
C GLN A 539 21.23 -1.69 -15.48
N GLY A 540 22.38 -2.23 -15.03
CA GLY A 540 22.60 -2.66 -13.65
C GLY A 540 22.86 -1.54 -12.65
N GLU A 541 23.11 -0.31 -13.10
CA GLU A 541 23.32 0.85 -12.21
C GLU A 541 22.03 1.45 -11.66
N LEU A 542 20.90 1.16 -12.30
CA LEU A 542 19.59 1.69 -11.93
C LEU A 542 18.85 0.66 -11.08
N LYS A 543 18.84 0.87 -9.76
CA LYS A 543 18.10 0.01 -8.83
C LYS A 543 16.60 0.23 -8.99
N SER A 544 15.91 -0.75 -9.57
CA SER A 544 14.49 -0.66 -9.89
C SER A 544 13.73 -1.92 -9.50
N MET A 545 12.49 -1.74 -9.06
CA MET A 545 11.51 -2.81 -8.82
C MET A 545 10.52 -3.00 -9.99
N VAL A 546 10.78 -2.35 -11.12
CA VAL A 546 10.06 -2.51 -12.39
C VAL A 546 11.05 -2.50 -13.56
N PRO A 547 10.69 -3.02 -14.74
CA PRO A 547 11.53 -2.89 -15.92
C PRO A 547 11.90 -1.43 -16.20
N VAL A 548 13.19 -1.18 -16.42
CA VAL A 548 13.72 0.11 -16.86
C VAL A 548 14.29 -0.04 -18.25
N ARG A 549 13.81 0.81 -19.17
CA ARG A 549 14.25 0.84 -20.55
C ARG A 549 14.83 2.21 -20.88
N ILE A 550 16.06 2.21 -21.38
CA ILE A 550 16.75 3.43 -21.79
C ILE A 550 16.59 3.58 -23.31
N ARG A 551 15.90 4.63 -23.73
CA ARG A 551 15.74 5.02 -25.14
C ARG A 551 16.74 6.13 -25.47
N VAL A 552 17.83 5.77 -26.14
CA VAL A 552 18.88 6.71 -26.53
C VAL A 552 18.45 7.49 -27.77
N GLU A 553 18.51 8.82 -27.68
CA GLU A 553 18.10 9.71 -28.76
C GLU A 553 19.32 10.32 -29.47
N ASN A 554 19.22 10.46 -30.80
CA ASN A 554 20.34 10.91 -31.63
C ASN A 554 20.57 12.43 -31.56
N LYS A 555 19.58 13.19 -31.08
CA LYS A 555 19.60 14.64 -31.02
C LYS A 555 19.15 15.09 -29.64
N ASN A 556 19.87 16.03 -29.04
CA ASN A 556 19.41 16.71 -27.83
C ASN A 556 18.29 17.70 -28.18
N THR A 557 17.04 17.29 -27.96
CA THR A 557 15.85 18.13 -28.15
C THR A 557 14.79 17.82 -27.09
N LEU A 558 14.01 18.82 -26.72
CA LEU A 558 12.86 18.64 -25.83
C LEU A 558 11.71 17.88 -26.51
N ASN A 559 11.69 17.77 -27.83
CA ASN A 559 10.67 17.02 -28.57
C ASN A 559 10.71 15.51 -28.28
N ASN A 560 11.87 14.96 -27.87
CA ASN A 560 12.08 13.52 -27.72
C ASN A 560 11.17 12.86 -26.67
N ARG A 561 10.75 13.58 -25.63
CA ARG A 561 9.86 13.04 -24.58
C ARG A 561 8.49 12.60 -25.12
N PHE A 562 8.11 13.07 -26.32
CA PHE A 562 6.84 12.72 -26.97
C PHE A 562 7.02 11.78 -28.16
N ASN A 563 8.22 11.24 -28.44
CA ASN A 563 8.42 10.28 -29.54
C ASN A 563 7.47 9.08 -29.40
N ILE A 564 6.88 8.67 -30.52
CA ILE A 564 6.00 7.50 -30.57
C ILE A 564 6.81 6.25 -30.22
N ASP A 565 6.35 5.51 -29.22
CA ASP A 565 7.00 4.32 -28.71
C ASP A 565 6.02 3.15 -28.69
N LYS A 566 6.26 2.17 -29.57
CA LYS A 566 5.39 0.99 -29.71
C LYS A 566 5.60 -0.07 -28.61
N GLU A 567 6.66 0.08 -27.82
CA GLU A 567 6.97 -0.82 -26.72
C GLU A 567 6.18 -0.47 -25.47
N ILE A 568 5.73 0.79 -25.32
CA ILE A 568 4.81 1.21 -24.26
C ILE A 568 3.49 0.44 -24.42
N LYS A 569 3.12 -0.32 -23.38
CA LYS A 569 1.89 -1.15 -23.38
C LYS A 569 0.75 -0.56 -22.55
N THR A 570 1.02 0.50 -21.79
CA THR A 570 0.01 1.20 -20.99
C THR A 570 -0.59 2.33 -21.81
N ARG A 571 -1.88 2.62 -21.61
CA ARG A 571 -2.50 3.77 -22.28
C ARG A 571 -2.02 5.09 -21.68
N ALA A 572 -1.93 5.13 -20.35
CA ALA A 572 -1.47 6.28 -19.60
C ALA A 572 0.05 6.34 -19.53
N VAL A 573 0.62 7.50 -19.86
CA VAL A 573 2.00 7.83 -19.56
C VAL A 573 2.02 8.99 -18.59
N MET A 574 2.79 8.84 -17.51
CA MET A 574 3.18 9.95 -16.64
C MET A 574 4.50 10.51 -17.15
N GLU A 575 4.50 11.70 -17.73
CA GLU A 575 5.75 12.43 -18.01
C GLU A 575 6.15 13.18 -16.75
N LEU A 576 7.39 12.95 -16.32
CA LEU A 576 7.91 13.51 -15.09
C LEU A 576 9.38 13.88 -15.26
N ASP A 577 9.68 15.15 -15.09
CA ASP A 577 11.04 15.67 -15.16
C ASP A 577 11.90 14.98 -14.08
N ASP A 578 13.15 14.68 -14.44
CA ASP A 578 14.10 13.89 -13.65
C ASP A 578 14.58 14.60 -12.36
N ASP A 579 14.19 15.86 -12.17
CA ASP A 579 14.43 16.67 -10.99
C ASP A 579 13.19 16.86 -10.11
N ILE A 580 12.06 16.22 -10.42
CA ILE A 580 10.84 16.31 -9.61
C ILE A 580 10.64 15.04 -8.79
N MET A 581 10.62 15.21 -7.46
CA MET A 581 10.29 14.16 -6.50
C MET A 581 8.92 14.41 -5.88
N MET A 582 8.03 13.41 -5.94
CA MET A 582 6.65 13.43 -5.47
C MET A 582 6.33 12.11 -4.77
N THR A 583 5.35 12.08 -3.87
CA THR A 583 4.99 10.81 -3.20
C THR A 583 4.28 9.86 -4.15
N CYS A 584 4.31 8.55 -3.88
CA CYS A 584 3.54 7.59 -4.68
C CYS A 584 2.03 7.91 -4.63
N ASP A 585 1.50 8.34 -3.47
CA ASP A 585 0.10 8.77 -3.37
C ASP A 585 -0.22 9.94 -4.31
N ASP A 586 0.68 10.92 -4.46
CA ASP A 586 0.48 12.01 -5.42
C ASP A 586 0.30 11.47 -6.84
N LEU A 587 1.15 10.53 -7.27
CA LEU A 587 1.06 9.86 -8.58
C LEU A 587 -0.25 9.09 -8.72
N GLU A 588 -0.64 8.31 -7.71
CA GLU A 588 -1.89 7.54 -7.72
C GLU A 588 -3.13 8.45 -7.80
N ARG A 589 -3.13 9.61 -7.12
CA ARG A 589 -4.21 10.61 -7.21
C ARG A 589 -4.30 11.19 -8.62
N GLY A 590 -3.17 11.58 -9.21
CA GLY A 590 -3.14 12.07 -10.60
C GLY A 590 -3.61 11.01 -11.60
N PHE A 591 -3.17 9.77 -11.40
CA PHE A 591 -3.55 8.65 -12.24
C PHE A 591 -5.05 8.36 -12.17
N LYS A 592 -5.64 8.36 -10.97
CA LYS A 592 -7.09 8.22 -10.79
C LYS A 592 -7.87 9.29 -11.58
N ILE A 593 -7.50 10.55 -11.42
CA ILE A 593 -8.17 11.67 -12.09
C ILE A 593 -7.99 11.58 -13.61
N TRP A 594 -6.82 11.17 -14.09
CA TRP A 594 -6.60 10.91 -15.51
C TRP A 594 -7.48 9.77 -16.03
N ARG A 595 -7.64 8.67 -15.29
CA ARG A 595 -8.52 7.56 -15.70
C ARG A 595 -9.99 7.97 -15.81
N GLU A 596 -10.43 8.94 -15.01
CA GLU A 596 -11.78 9.53 -15.11
C GLU A 596 -11.92 10.45 -16.34
N HIS A 597 -10.81 11.01 -16.85
CA HIS A 597 -10.74 11.98 -17.95
C HIS A 597 -9.54 11.72 -18.89
N PRO A 598 -9.47 10.56 -19.57
CA PRO A 598 -8.29 10.16 -20.36
C PRO A 598 -8.05 11.05 -21.58
N ASP A 599 -9.05 11.83 -21.98
CA ASP A 599 -9.02 12.85 -23.03
C ASP A 599 -8.30 14.14 -22.63
N ARG A 600 -7.85 14.27 -21.37
CA ARG A 600 -7.23 15.48 -20.82
C ARG A 600 -5.77 15.28 -20.43
N ILE A 601 -5.04 16.40 -20.34
CA ILE A 601 -3.75 16.47 -19.66
C ILE A 601 -4.03 16.70 -18.17
N VAL A 602 -3.65 15.75 -17.32
CA VAL A 602 -3.85 15.83 -15.87
C VAL A 602 -2.50 15.98 -15.18
N GLY A 603 -2.25 17.09 -14.49
CA GLY A 603 -0.93 17.32 -13.92
C GLY A 603 -0.89 18.28 -12.74
N TYR A 604 0.32 18.56 -12.27
CA TYR A 604 0.55 19.16 -10.96
C TYR A 604 1.06 20.61 -11.02
N TYR A 605 1.35 21.12 -12.21
CA TYR A 605 1.89 22.47 -12.40
C TYR A 605 0.97 23.32 -13.28
N PRO A 606 -0.03 24.01 -12.69
CA PRO A 606 -0.97 24.84 -13.42
C PRO A 606 -0.34 26.19 -13.77
N ARG A 607 -0.66 26.68 -14.96
CA ARG A 607 -0.28 28.00 -15.46
C ARG A 607 -1.47 28.68 -16.12
N LEU A 608 -1.35 30.00 -16.24
CA LEU A 608 -2.38 30.83 -16.86
C LEU A 608 -1.78 31.59 -18.03
N ALA A 609 -2.39 31.44 -19.20
CA ALA A 609 -2.17 32.27 -20.36
C ALA A 609 -3.38 33.18 -20.57
N GLU A 610 -3.17 34.48 -20.46
CA GLU A 610 -4.23 35.48 -20.65
C GLU A 610 -3.69 36.81 -21.17
N GLY A 611 -4.59 37.69 -21.60
CA GLY A 611 -4.28 38.98 -22.22
C GLY A 611 -4.24 38.92 -23.75
N ARG A 612 -4.07 40.09 -24.37
CA ARG A 612 -3.90 40.27 -25.83
C ARG A 612 -2.70 41.20 -26.08
N PRO A 613 -1.54 40.69 -26.54
CA PRO A 613 -1.21 39.27 -26.79
C PRO A 613 -1.17 38.44 -25.49
N LEU A 614 -1.31 37.11 -25.63
CA LEU A 614 -1.26 36.18 -24.50
C LEU A 614 0.09 36.26 -23.76
N LYS A 615 0.05 36.33 -22.43
CA LYS A 615 1.24 36.32 -21.56
C LYS A 615 1.27 35.08 -20.70
N TYR A 616 2.45 34.48 -20.55
CA TYR A 616 2.65 33.33 -19.68
C TYR A 616 2.75 33.77 -18.22
N ARG A 617 1.93 33.18 -17.34
CA ARG A 617 1.87 33.51 -15.92
C ARG A 617 2.04 32.26 -15.05
N ASN A 618 2.73 32.46 -13.92
CA ASN A 618 3.00 31.39 -12.96
C ASN A 618 1.76 31.00 -12.15
N GLU A 619 1.91 29.94 -11.37
CA GLU A 619 0.83 29.43 -10.51
C GLU A 619 0.34 30.46 -9.48
N ARG A 620 1.24 31.25 -8.86
CA ARG A 620 0.84 32.29 -7.89
C ARG A 620 -0.17 33.25 -8.51
N TYR A 621 0.10 33.70 -9.73
CA TYR A 621 -0.80 34.56 -10.48
C TYR A 621 -2.08 33.83 -10.90
N ALA A 622 -1.97 32.59 -11.39
CA ALA A 622 -3.13 31.76 -11.74
C ALA A 622 -4.11 31.62 -10.56
N ARG A 623 -3.59 31.36 -9.36
CA ARG A 623 -4.37 31.29 -8.11
C ARG A 623 -5.02 32.62 -7.75
N GLN A 624 -4.30 33.73 -7.89
CA GLN A 624 -4.86 35.08 -7.68
C GLN A 624 -6.01 35.38 -8.65
N GLN A 625 -5.90 34.94 -9.90
CA GLN A 625 -6.97 35.08 -10.90
C GLN A 625 -8.05 34.00 -10.76
N GLY A 626 -7.90 33.03 -9.86
CA GLY A 626 -8.88 31.97 -9.63
C GLY A 626 -8.96 30.91 -10.73
N GLY A 627 -7.96 30.76 -11.60
CA GLY A 627 -7.99 29.68 -12.60
C GLY A 627 -6.75 29.51 -13.47
N TYR A 628 -6.77 28.45 -14.27
CA TYR A 628 -5.67 27.99 -15.12
C TYR A 628 -6.18 27.47 -16.47
N ASN A 629 -5.33 27.45 -17.49
CA ASN A 629 -5.64 26.88 -18.82
C ASN A 629 -4.45 26.16 -19.46
N ILE A 630 -3.34 26.02 -18.72
CA ILE A 630 -2.15 25.26 -19.11
C ILE A 630 -1.77 24.34 -17.95
N ILE A 631 -1.41 23.11 -18.27
CA ILE A 631 -0.71 22.19 -17.36
C ILE A 631 0.65 21.87 -17.97
N LEU A 632 1.73 22.05 -17.20
CA LEU A 632 3.07 21.69 -17.68
C LEU A 632 3.21 20.16 -17.72
N THR A 633 3.81 19.63 -18.78
CA THR A 633 3.89 18.18 -18.98
C THR A 633 4.91 17.52 -18.07
N GLY A 634 5.92 18.26 -17.60
CA GLY A 634 7.01 17.77 -16.73
C GLY A 634 6.56 17.23 -15.37
N ALA A 635 5.26 17.25 -15.08
CA ALA A 635 4.60 16.36 -14.13
C ALA A 635 3.12 16.23 -14.54
N ALA A 636 2.84 15.38 -15.54
CA ALA A 636 1.48 15.16 -16.03
C ALA A 636 1.24 13.77 -16.63
N PHE A 637 0.03 13.26 -16.39
CA PHE A 637 -0.55 12.12 -17.06
C PHE A 637 -1.20 12.52 -18.40
N MET A 638 -0.98 11.68 -19.40
CA MET A 638 -1.60 11.79 -20.72
C MET A 638 -1.81 10.42 -21.36
N ASP A 639 -2.78 10.34 -22.27
CA ASP A 639 -2.93 9.19 -23.16
C ASP A 639 -1.81 9.24 -24.21
N HIS A 640 -0.87 8.31 -24.18
CA HIS A 640 0.27 8.34 -25.10
C HIS A 640 -0.16 8.14 -26.56
N GLU A 641 -1.21 7.36 -26.82
CA GLU A 641 -1.74 7.16 -28.17
C GLU A 641 -2.39 8.42 -28.71
N LEU A 642 -3.00 9.24 -27.84
CA LEU A 642 -3.59 10.51 -28.24
C LEU A 642 -2.55 11.63 -28.30
N ALA A 643 -1.82 11.83 -27.22
CA ALA A 643 -0.90 12.94 -27.04
C ALA A 643 0.29 12.87 -27.99
N PHE A 644 0.94 11.70 -28.11
CA PHE A 644 2.15 11.59 -28.91
C PHE A 644 1.82 11.61 -30.40
N LYS A 645 0.71 10.98 -30.82
CA LYS A 645 0.21 11.08 -32.21
C LYS A 645 -0.16 12.51 -32.57
N ARG A 646 -0.81 13.27 -31.67
CA ARG A 646 -1.06 14.71 -31.87
C ARG A 646 0.24 15.50 -31.95
N TYR A 647 1.19 15.24 -31.07
CA TYR A 647 2.47 15.96 -31.04
C TYR A 647 3.31 15.72 -32.29
N TRP A 648 3.29 14.51 -32.85
CA TRP A 648 4.01 14.14 -34.08
C TRP A 648 3.19 14.24 -35.36
N SER A 649 1.98 14.79 -35.26
CA SER A 649 1.12 15.09 -36.42
C SER A 649 1.78 16.10 -37.36
N LYS A 650 1.24 16.20 -38.58
CA LYS A 650 1.70 17.16 -39.58
C LYS A 650 1.40 18.59 -39.14
N GLU A 651 0.26 18.80 -38.49
CA GLU A 651 -0.20 20.07 -37.95
C GLU A 651 0.82 20.63 -36.95
N ALA A 652 1.42 19.78 -36.12
CA ALA A 652 2.37 20.17 -35.09
C ALA A 652 3.81 20.41 -35.59
N GLU A 653 4.12 20.16 -36.88
CA GLU A 653 5.50 20.20 -37.40
C GLU A 653 6.17 21.57 -37.23
N ILE A 654 5.44 22.65 -37.56
CA ILE A 654 5.92 24.02 -37.39
C ILE A 654 6.16 24.30 -35.90
N GLY A 655 5.25 23.83 -35.03
CA GLY A 655 5.40 23.91 -33.58
C GLY A 655 6.69 23.27 -33.09
N ARG A 656 6.98 22.04 -33.51
CA ARG A 656 8.19 21.30 -33.11
C ARG A 656 9.48 22.02 -33.54
N LYS A 657 9.50 22.67 -34.71
CA LYS A 657 10.63 23.50 -35.17
C LYS A 657 10.85 24.72 -34.27
N ILE A 658 9.77 25.36 -33.81
CA ILE A 658 9.83 26.47 -32.85
C ILE A 658 10.36 26.00 -31.49
N VAL A 659 9.88 24.84 -31.02
CA VAL A 659 10.38 24.20 -29.79
C VAL A 659 11.89 23.95 -29.88
N ASP A 660 12.37 23.41 -30.99
CA ASP A 660 13.81 23.21 -31.23
C ASP A 660 14.57 24.54 -31.24
N SER A 661 14.04 25.57 -31.90
CA SER A 661 14.69 26.88 -32.02
C SER A 661 14.82 27.61 -30.68
N PHE A 662 13.84 27.46 -29.78
CA PHE A 662 13.88 28.10 -28.47
C PHE A 662 14.40 27.19 -27.35
N PHE A 663 14.53 25.88 -27.62
CA PHE A 663 14.79 24.85 -26.62
C PHE A 663 13.84 25.01 -25.41
N ASN A 664 12.53 25.15 -25.70
CA ASN A 664 11.47 25.44 -24.73
C ASN A 664 10.09 25.21 -25.36
N CYS A 665 9.02 25.32 -24.56
CA CYS A 665 7.62 25.42 -25.00
C CYS A 665 7.01 24.15 -25.63
N GLU A 666 7.64 23.00 -25.46
CA GLU A 666 7.10 21.69 -25.85
C GLU A 666 5.77 21.38 -25.12
N ASP A 667 5.71 21.74 -23.83
CA ASP A 667 4.52 21.64 -23.00
C ASP A 667 3.40 22.58 -23.47
N ILE A 668 3.72 23.84 -23.78
CA ILE A 668 2.77 24.82 -24.30
C ILE A 668 2.22 24.36 -25.65
N LEU A 669 3.08 23.86 -26.55
CA LEU A 669 2.66 23.32 -27.84
C LEU A 669 1.65 22.20 -27.64
N LEU A 670 1.93 21.24 -26.76
CA LEU A 670 1.01 20.12 -26.50
C LEU A 670 -0.35 20.61 -25.96
N ASN A 671 -0.36 21.61 -25.08
CA ASN A 671 -1.62 22.19 -24.58
C ASN A 671 -2.47 22.82 -25.70
N PHE A 672 -1.86 23.48 -26.69
CA PHE A 672 -2.59 23.98 -27.88
C PHE A 672 -3.14 22.83 -28.74
N LEU A 673 -2.36 21.77 -28.94
CA LEU A 673 -2.80 20.61 -29.71
C LEU A 673 -3.96 19.86 -29.03
N PHE A 674 -4.07 19.95 -27.71
CA PHE A 674 -5.24 19.44 -26.98
C PHE A 674 -6.47 20.34 -27.12
N ALA A 675 -6.29 21.66 -27.11
CA ALA A 675 -7.39 22.64 -27.17
C ALA A 675 -8.26 22.54 -28.43
N ASN A 676 -7.73 21.98 -29.52
CA ASN A 676 -8.31 22.06 -30.86
C ASN A 676 -9.54 21.14 -31.11
N VAL A 677 -10.06 20.41 -30.11
CA VAL A 677 -11.08 19.34 -30.37
C VAL A 677 -12.38 19.45 -29.54
N SER A 678 -12.49 20.32 -28.53
CA SER A 678 -13.79 20.53 -27.85
C SER A 678 -13.86 21.85 -27.08
N SER A 679 -15.06 22.41 -26.92
CA SER A 679 -15.38 23.57 -26.06
C SER A 679 -15.34 23.26 -24.55
N ARG A 680 -14.74 22.12 -24.15
CA ARG A 680 -14.55 21.71 -22.75
C ARG A 680 -13.07 21.87 -22.36
N SER A 681 -12.80 22.15 -21.09
CA SER A 681 -11.42 22.20 -20.56
C SER A 681 -10.69 20.88 -20.85
N THR A 682 -9.55 20.95 -21.52
CA THR A 682 -8.71 19.78 -21.86
C THR A 682 -7.59 19.55 -20.86
N VAL A 683 -7.59 20.33 -19.77
CA VAL A 683 -6.62 20.26 -18.69
C VAL A 683 -7.31 20.06 -17.35
N GLU A 684 -6.59 19.39 -16.45
CA GLU A 684 -7.01 19.10 -15.08
C GLU A 684 -5.83 19.25 -14.13
N TYR A 685 -6.03 19.99 -13.03
CA TYR A 685 -5.00 20.24 -12.03
C TYR A 685 -5.17 19.36 -10.79
N VAL A 686 -4.15 18.59 -10.42
CA VAL A 686 -4.11 17.90 -9.13
C VAL A 686 -3.08 18.56 -8.24
N LYS A 687 -3.46 18.92 -7.02
CA LYS A 687 -2.54 19.51 -6.05
C LYS A 687 -1.65 18.44 -5.44
N PRO A 688 -0.31 18.55 -5.61
CA PRO A 688 0.61 17.68 -4.90
C PRO A 688 0.57 18.02 -3.41
N ALA A 689 0.59 16.99 -2.58
CA ALA A 689 0.79 17.14 -1.15
C ALA A 689 2.20 17.65 -0.86
N TRP A 690 3.14 17.10 -1.60
CA TRP A 690 4.55 17.41 -1.53
C TRP A 690 5.16 17.23 -2.92
N ALA A 691 5.97 18.21 -3.33
CA ALA A 691 6.79 18.11 -4.52
C ALA A 691 8.12 18.83 -4.25
N ILE A 692 9.23 18.12 -4.36
CA ILE A 692 10.57 18.70 -4.29
C ILE A 692 11.15 18.83 -5.69
N ASP A 693 11.58 20.05 -5.99
CA ASP A 693 12.37 20.40 -7.16
C ASP A 693 13.85 20.27 -6.81
N MET A 694 14.45 19.17 -7.25
CA MET A 694 15.83 18.78 -7.03
C MET A 694 16.82 19.64 -7.83
N SER A 695 16.36 20.37 -8.84
CA SER A 695 17.21 21.27 -9.64
C SER A 695 17.84 22.38 -8.80
N LYS A 696 17.18 22.72 -7.69
CA LYS A 696 17.67 23.68 -6.69
C LYS A 696 18.91 23.22 -5.94
N PHE A 697 19.22 21.92 -5.95
CA PHE A 697 20.41 21.34 -5.31
C PHE A 697 21.54 21.05 -6.31
N SER A 698 21.26 21.00 -7.61
CA SER A 698 22.25 20.65 -8.64
C SER A 698 22.75 21.85 -9.46
N GLY A 699 22.10 23.02 -9.37
CA GLY A 699 22.54 24.25 -10.04
C GLY A 699 22.36 24.24 -11.57
N VAL A 700 21.84 23.16 -12.14
CA VAL A 700 21.63 22.97 -13.58
C VAL A 700 20.12 22.95 -13.84
N ALA A 701 19.53 24.07 -14.25
CA ALA A 701 18.10 24.19 -14.57
C ALA A 701 17.86 25.09 -15.79
N ILE A 702 17.01 24.63 -16.72
CA ILE A 702 16.62 25.41 -17.92
C ILE A 702 15.90 26.71 -17.54
N SER A 703 15.24 26.73 -16.38
CA SER A 703 14.55 27.91 -15.83
C SER A 703 15.38 28.73 -14.83
N GLY A 704 16.71 28.55 -14.77
CA GLY A 704 17.57 29.27 -13.82
C GLY A 704 17.43 30.80 -13.89
N ASN A 705 17.17 31.36 -15.09
CA ASN A 705 16.73 32.75 -15.27
C ASN A 705 15.23 32.81 -15.60
N THR A 706 14.40 32.88 -14.56
CA THR A 706 12.94 32.85 -14.68
C THR A 706 12.37 33.95 -15.58
N LYS A 707 12.94 35.17 -15.57
CA LYS A 707 12.42 36.29 -16.37
C LYS A 707 12.63 36.04 -17.86
N ALA A 708 13.85 35.64 -18.25
CA ALA A 708 14.15 35.30 -19.64
C ALA A 708 13.33 34.09 -20.11
N HIS A 709 13.22 33.06 -19.26
CA HIS A 709 12.41 31.88 -19.53
C HIS A 709 10.93 32.21 -19.77
N TYR A 710 10.33 33.09 -18.96
CA TYR A 710 8.92 33.50 -19.11
C TYR A 710 8.69 34.39 -20.33
N HIS A 711 9.70 35.18 -20.72
CA HIS A 711 9.65 35.96 -21.95
C HIS A 711 9.59 35.05 -23.18
N ILE A 712 10.46 34.03 -23.24
CA ILE A 712 10.43 33.01 -24.30
C ILE A 712 9.07 32.32 -24.34
N ARG A 713 8.56 31.86 -23.19
CA ARG A 713 7.24 31.20 -23.12
C ARG A 713 6.08 32.10 -23.57
N SER A 714 6.12 33.39 -23.24
CA SER A 714 5.13 34.36 -23.73
C SER A 714 5.22 34.55 -25.25
N LYS A 715 6.44 34.54 -25.82
CA LYS A 715 6.64 34.57 -27.27
C LYS A 715 6.06 33.31 -27.94
N CYS A 716 6.30 32.13 -27.36
CA CYS A 716 5.70 30.88 -27.83
C CYS A 716 4.16 30.95 -27.82
N LEU A 717 3.55 31.44 -26.73
CA LEU A 717 2.09 31.61 -26.66
C LEU A 717 1.56 32.50 -27.79
N SER A 718 2.22 33.62 -28.07
CA SER A 718 1.82 34.53 -29.14
C SER A 718 1.93 33.89 -30.53
N ILE A 719 3.01 33.13 -30.78
CA ILE A 719 3.21 32.45 -32.07
C ILE A 719 2.20 31.30 -32.22
N PHE A 720 2.09 30.42 -31.23
CA PHE A 720 1.18 29.29 -31.26
C PHE A 720 -0.27 29.69 -31.31
N SER A 721 -0.66 30.81 -30.68
CA SER A 721 -2.02 31.33 -30.82
C SER A 721 -2.34 31.79 -32.24
N GLY A 722 -1.35 32.32 -32.97
CA GLY A 722 -1.50 32.64 -34.40
C GLY A 722 -1.61 31.41 -35.31
N ILE A 723 -0.99 30.29 -34.94
CA ILE A 723 -0.97 29.05 -35.75
C ILE A 723 -2.16 28.14 -35.43
N TYR A 724 -2.44 27.93 -34.14
CA TYR A 724 -3.40 26.93 -33.64
C TYR A 724 -4.68 27.55 -33.06
N GLY A 725 -4.78 28.88 -33.03
CA GLY A 725 -5.97 29.60 -32.55
C GLY A 725 -5.97 29.83 -31.04
N ASN A 726 -7.11 29.60 -30.41
CA ASN A 726 -7.28 29.88 -28.98
C ASN A 726 -6.90 28.67 -28.13
N LEU A 727 -6.30 28.95 -26.98
CA LEU A 727 -6.11 27.96 -25.93
C LEU A 727 -7.47 27.64 -25.26
N THR A 728 -7.52 26.57 -24.48
CA THR A 728 -8.74 26.18 -23.75
C THR A 728 -9.27 27.25 -22.83
N SER A 729 -10.58 27.19 -22.57
CA SER A 729 -11.24 28.03 -21.59
C SER A 729 -10.59 27.84 -20.21
N LYS A 730 -10.40 28.96 -19.50
CA LYS A 730 -9.94 28.97 -18.12
C LYS A 730 -10.80 28.06 -17.24
N ARG A 731 -10.15 27.14 -16.53
CA ARG A 731 -10.74 26.30 -15.49
C ARG A 731 -10.51 26.91 -14.13
N PHE A 732 -11.52 26.84 -13.26
CA PHE A 732 -11.43 27.34 -11.89
C PHE A 732 -10.78 26.31 -10.96
N PHE A 733 -10.00 26.80 -10.00
CA PHE A 733 -9.58 25.99 -8.85
C PHE A 733 -10.80 25.63 -7.99
N ASN A 734 -10.72 24.55 -7.23
CA ASN A 734 -11.80 24.04 -6.38
C ASN A 734 -13.10 23.71 -7.14
N SER A 735 -12.98 23.32 -8.42
CA SER A 735 -14.15 23.02 -9.28
C SER A 735 -14.55 21.55 -9.25
N ARG A 736 -13.67 20.65 -8.78
CA ARG A 736 -13.95 19.20 -8.76
C ARG A 736 -14.78 18.72 -7.57
N GLY A 737 -14.78 19.45 -6.46
CA GLY A 737 -15.49 19.06 -5.23
C GLY A 737 -14.85 17.90 -4.44
N ASP A 738 -13.79 17.27 -4.97
CA ASP A 738 -13.00 16.24 -4.26
C ASP A 738 -11.93 16.82 -3.31
N GLY A 739 -11.69 18.14 -3.37
CA GLY A 739 -10.70 18.84 -2.57
C GLY A 739 -9.24 18.57 -3.00
N TRP A 740 -9.01 17.81 -4.08
CA TRP A 740 -7.67 17.49 -4.57
C TRP A 740 -7.12 18.58 -5.50
N ASP A 741 -7.88 19.64 -5.81
CA ASP A 741 -7.47 20.81 -6.61
C ASP A 741 -7.37 22.10 -5.79
N VAL A 742 -7.36 21.99 -4.45
CA VAL A 742 -7.40 23.11 -3.48
C VAL A 742 -6.06 23.35 -2.82
#